data_AF-Q0CBE9-F1
#
_entry.id   AF-Q0CBE9-F1
#
_cell.length_a   1.000
_cell.length_b   1.000
_cell.length_c   1.000
_cell.angle_alpha   90.00
_cell.angle_beta   90.00
_cell.angle_gamma   90.00
#
_symmetry.space_group_name_H-M   'P 1'
#
loop_
_entity.id
_entity.type
_entity.pdbx_description
1 polymer ?
#
loop_
_entity_poly.entity_id
_entity_poly.type
_entity_poly.pdbx_seq_one_letter_code
_entity_poly.pdbx_strand_id
1 'polypeptide(L)'
;MNETPRLRSAFPQTPQTAPRSRDFTTPTSKPRSRDAVQRRSPTKPPPPTAPDAPSPLIPVSLIDAPSQRLYVVAFYIALNAWRLYESYTASDDLDSTWLFLKWASIDGVFLFGLQALRIPWLEWAFPTTLALFLLHVAGNIFLMFQIPIPLGMWFTSMIKVAYDRELSISERSVKPADIIHNASLILGKQIVHILPEGSATLNPDQVPLCIDSQNTAVSLPIRINQTDPILIELFRLDFNTGDNETISYPSKQLKQIKRHSEKHHPISSDALHRDLLLPVRRPGLYRLQRVVDESNLDVHLRVSDALVVSCPRALIKNSHTHKCRGDLSNLVLTVEGTPPLKIKYSRQVNRLDRGFSFQNIQPDHLRSPLLSQRNSGILFNAREPDVAWAQSQVIELPLNESLNVGGEWLYSIEEVHDGSGNVANYSTLLDELDRPSTKSQSQWHQFSVHERPRLSLSGCNAQHFIEVARGENVDLPLKFHQSGQGYEGDGPFSLMYSFSGGDQESEDGSPGKIRQLTLKSLNQRPQIRESGWYNLNSVSSQFCSGEVLEPSSCFLHNPPEPEVTVKYEKVFDKCANNPVGLLVDLDLTGSPPFRLRYVIEHSKGVETKSQTIDGLRTQLDFTPSEAGSYRYRFLDIADTVYAPRSLKDKTPVLEQDVKPPASAHFLGSREVRKACFGEPVSVDVAFLGESPWTLQYELVHNGKKTKHVLESDSDVSTIVTDKLVSGGEYNLVLTSVKDRSNCKRALKDSIKIQARSKPPRASFGEIEKSRSYSALQGSKIDIPLRLSGERPWTVRYKTDTDSSATEKTFWQENSALTVGQEGRYELLSVSDASCPGSVDPAANAFEISWIPRPRITAVDGSPVSDSGRLEKRDVCQGVDDSLEIRLSGNPPYSIRYEQQRKSARGSPSMRVQSVKTALHATSIEMDTSEPGLYTYKFTGVGDNLYDNDPRSVPVVVTQTVNPLPSARFDAPGRIYGFCKEDVSGEELIPVTLEGVPPFALEISIKHHSKAKPEIVSIPNINSNRHNLPIPRRHLDLGQHVVSIRKVQDARGCQRTTEFDTSSVRVAVSDVPTIIPLESKTDYCVGERLSFSLSGHAPFDVFYTFDGASRKATSRTTNFRRIAERPGVFTITGVSDGASGKCKAHKNITKTIHEMPSVRISRGQTSVIDIHEGGEAELNFEFWGTPPFEFTYIRSSNTRKGKKPEILDIKHDISYEHMKTIKTSDEGTYEVVAIKDKYCSFSSQAQIEKSEKSAPGA
;
A
#
# COMPACT_ATOMS: atom_id res chain seq x y z
N MET A 1 42.34 9.50 22.12
CA MET A 1 41.19 9.71 21.22
C MET A 1 40.01 10.06 22.10
N ASN A 2 39.84 11.31 22.57
CA ASN A 2 39.66 12.59 21.85
C ASN A 2 38.18 12.76 21.41
N GLU A 3 37.49 13.88 21.65
CA GLU A 3 37.89 15.14 22.32
C GLU A 3 36.66 15.95 22.82
N THR A 4 36.86 16.94 23.69
CA THR A 4 35.83 17.95 24.08
C THR A 4 36.44 19.36 24.18
N PRO A 5 35.72 20.41 23.74
CA PRO A 5 35.60 21.68 24.51
C PRO A 5 34.19 22.33 24.37
N ARG A 6 33.47 22.75 25.43
CA ARG A 6 33.63 23.87 26.40
C ARG A 6 32.94 25.23 26.03
N LEU A 7 31.92 25.60 26.85
CA LEU A 7 31.74 26.93 27.52
C LEU A 7 31.30 28.19 26.69
N ARG A 8 30.92 29.39 27.23
CA ARG A 8 31.00 30.02 28.59
C ARG A 8 29.99 31.20 28.82
N SER A 9 29.45 31.33 30.05
CA SER A 9 29.32 32.49 31.00
C SER A 9 29.06 33.99 30.64
N ALA A 10 28.41 34.72 31.58
CA ALA A 10 28.60 36.16 31.87
C ALA A 10 28.40 36.51 33.39
N PHE A 11 28.72 37.74 33.84
CA PHE A 11 28.82 38.26 35.25
C PHE A 11 27.89 39.50 35.47
N PRO A 12 27.78 40.20 36.65
CA PRO A 12 28.59 40.23 37.91
C PRO A 12 27.74 40.01 39.21
N GLN A 13 27.90 40.52 40.46
CA GLN A 13 28.73 41.58 41.13
C GLN A 13 28.81 41.35 42.70
N THR A 14 29.16 42.39 43.48
CA THR A 14 29.44 42.47 44.96
C THR A 14 28.81 43.75 45.59
N PRO A 15 28.86 44.12 46.92
CA PRO A 15 29.81 43.74 48.02
C PRO A 15 29.32 43.66 49.52
N GLN A 16 30.18 43.10 50.43
CA GLN A 16 30.67 43.57 51.79
C GLN A 16 29.72 44.15 52.91
N THR A 17 29.96 44.18 54.25
CA THR A 17 31.05 43.72 55.20
C THR A 17 30.71 43.82 56.73
N ALA A 18 31.16 42.83 57.54
CA ALA A 18 31.96 42.95 58.80
C ALA A 18 31.35 43.49 60.17
N PRO A 19 32.06 43.45 61.36
CA PRO A 19 31.46 43.17 62.71
C PRO A 19 32.00 43.97 63.95
N ARG A 20 31.65 43.58 65.20
CA ARG A 20 32.33 43.80 66.55
C ARG A 20 31.43 43.31 67.74
N SER A 21 31.79 43.26 69.06
CA SER A 21 33.03 42.89 69.82
C SER A 21 32.93 43.20 71.35
N ARG A 22 33.22 42.24 72.27
CA ARG A 22 33.75 42.40 73.69
C ARG A 22 32.85 43.10 74.76
N ASP A 23 33.05 43.06 76.11
CA ASP A 23 33.95 42.36 77.08
C ASP A 23 33.46 42.46 78.58
N PHE A 24 33.88 41.54 79.50
CA PHE A 24 33.91 41.54 81.02
C PHE A 24 32.62 41.89 81.87
N THR A 25 32.45 41.65 83.20
CA THR A 25 33.33 41.43 84.41
C THR A 25 32.64 40.60 85.57
N THR A 26 33.28 40.48 86.77
CA THR A 26 33.04 39.58 87.98
C THR A 26 32.42 40.30 89.23
N PRO A 27 32.39 39.84 90.55
CA PRO A 27 32.45 38.51 91.28
C PRO A 27 31.60 38.28 92.61
N THR A 28 31.59 37.02 93.15
CA THR A 28 31.59 36.53 94.59
C THR A 28 30.48 36.73 95.69
N SER A 29 30.14 35.65 96.44
CA SER A 29 30.20 35.49 97.95
C SER A 29 29.67 34.11 98.51
N LYS A 30 29.50 33.89 99.84
CA LYS A 30 29.32 32.60 100.62
C LYS A 30 28.46 32.84 101.93
N PRO A 31 28.30 32.00 103.02
CA PRO A 31 28.74 30.59 103.39
C PRO A 31 27.80 29.68 104.32
N ARG A 32 28.15 28.37 104.53
CA ARG A 32 27.94 27.49 105.76
C ARG A 32 26.49 27.13 106.29
N SER A 33 26.19 26.11 107.15
CA SER A 33 26.80 24.83 107.64
C SER A 33 25.91 24.02 108.66
N ARG A 34 26.19 22.70 108.93
CA ARG A 34 25.71 21.82 110.08
C ARG A 34 24.26 21.27 109.99
N ASP A 35 23.72 20.22 110.68
CA ASP A 35 24.10 19.05 111.55
C ASP A 35 22.81 18.13 111.73
N ALA A 36 22.64 17.00 112.47
CA ALA A 36 23.42 15.82 112.96
C ALA A 36 22.46 14.78 113.68
N VAL A 37 22.98 13.67 114.28
CA VAL A 37 22.29 12.65 115.17
C VAL A 37 21.26 11.71 114.47
N GLN A 38 21.56 10.42 114.13
CA GLN A 38 21.45 9.14 114.92
C GLN A 38 20.02 8.78 115.43
N ARG A 39 19.54 7.53 115.65
CA ARG A 39 20.08 6.13 115.86
C ARG A 39 18.94 5.09 115.47
N ARG A 40 18.80 3.76 115.70
CA ARG A 40 19.47 2.62 116.44
C ARG A 40 18.88 1.23 116.01
N SER A 41 19.67 0.13 116.08
CA SER A 41 19.31 -1.31 116.37
C SER A 41 18.47 -2.18 115.39
N PRO A 42 18.57 -3.55 115.41
CA PRO A 42 19.36 -4.44 116.29
C PRO A 42 20.49 -5.26 115.58
N THR A 43 21.01 -6.35 116.18
CA THR A 43 22.44 -6.78 116.09
C THR A 43 22.72 -8.30 116.12
N LYS A 44 23.71 -8.82 115.35
CA LYS A 44 24.69 -9.94 115.62
C LYS A 44 25.33 -10.48 114.31
N PRO A 45 26.45 -11.26 114.30
CA PRO A 45 27.76 -11.13 114.98
C PRO A 45 29.01 -11.24 114.01
N PRO A 46 30.27 -11.02 114.47
CA PRO A 46 31.54 -11.09 113.67
C PRO A 46 32.22 -12.51 113.73
N PRO A 47 33.47 -12.80 113.24
CA PRO A 47 34.61 -12.00 112.71
C PRO A 47 35.18 -12.57 111.35
N PRO A 48 36.46 -12.41 110.87
CA PRO A 48 37.66 -11.65 111.31
C PRO A 48 38.32 -10.76 110.22
N THR A 49 39.62 -10.41 110.36
CA THR A 49 40.32 -9.28 109.70
C THR A 49 41.57 -9.66 108.88
N ALA A 50 42.10 -8.69 108.11
CA ALA A 50 43.41 -8.62 107.40
C ALA A 50 43.51 -9.35 106.03
N PRO A 51 44.49 -9.00 105.15
CA PRO A 51 45.55 -7.98 105.24
C PRO A 51 45.49 -6.87 104.16
N ASP A 52 46.53 -6.04 104.08
CA ASP A 52 46.63 -4.83 103.23
C ASP A 52 46.64 -5.08 101.71
N ALA A 53 46.11 -4.11 100.95
CA ALA A 53 46.18 -4.03 99.49
C ALA A 53 47.16 -2.92 99.04
N PRO A 54 47.92 -3.11 97.94
CA PRO A 54 48.97 -2.18 97.52
C PRO A 54 48.41 -0.84 96.99
N SER A 55 49.13 0.25 97.26
CA SER A 55 48.72 1.61 96.90
C SER A 55 48.68 1.89 95.38
N PRO A 56 47.87 2.88 94.93
CA PRO A 56 47.84 3.34 93.54
C PRO A 56 49.21 3.83 93.04
N LEU A 57 49.44 3.72 91.73
CA LEU A 57 50.73 4.05 91.11
C LEU A 57 50.97 5.58 91.09
N ILE A 58 49.90 6.39 91.13
CA ILE A 58 49.93 7.81 91.52
C ILE A 58 49.37 7.91 92.94
N PRO A 59 50.18 8.28 93.95
CA PRO A 59 49.71 8.38 95.34
C PRO A 59 48.52 9.34 95.50
N VAL A 60 47.53 8.92 96.30
CA VAL A 60 46.29 9.71 96.56
C VAL A 60 46.56 11.02 97.31
N SER A 61 47.78 11.18 97.85
CA SER A 61 48.30 12.40 98.46
C SER A 61 48.77 13.46 97.44
N LEU A 62 49.01 13.08 96.18
CA LEU A 62 49.42 14.00 95.11
C LEU A 62 48.22 14.51 94.29
N ILE A 63 47.29 13.60 93.99
CA ILE A 63 46.01 13.89 93.33
C ILE A 63 44.96 12.99 93.99
N ASP A 64 43.85 13.55 94.46
CA ASP A 64 42.80 12.80 95.12
C ASP A 64 42.10 11.82 94.16
N ALA A 65 41.60 10.69 94.69
CA ALA A 65 41.00 9.64 93.85
C ALA A 65 39.81 10.14 93.00
N PRO A 66 38.88 10.99 93.48
CA PRO A 66 37.90 11.67 92.62
C PRO A 66 38.51 12.43 91.45
N SER A 67 39.54 13.26 91.67
CA SER A 67 40.22 13.99 90.58
C SER A 67 40.98 13.05 89.63
N GLN A 68 41.65 12.00 90.11
CA GLN A 68 42.28 10.99 89.25
C GLN A 68 41.25 10.33 88.32
N ARG A 69 40.07 9.95 88.86
CA ARG A 69 38.95 9.43 88.06
C ARG A 69 38.45 10.46 87.05
N LEU A 70 38.31 11.72 87.44
CA LEU A 70 37.83 12.80 86.57
C LEU A 70 38.79 13.06 85.41
N TYR A 71 40.11 13.05 85.64
CA TYR A 71 41.11 13.18 84.56
C TYR A 71 41.08 11.98 83.61
N VAL A 72 40.94 10.75 84.13
CA VAL A 72 40.77 9.54 83.32
C VAL A 72 39.51 9.61 82.45
N VAL A 73 38.37 10.05 83.02
CA VAL A 73 37.11 10.22 82.29
C VAL A 73 37.20 11.34 81.25
N ALA A 74 37.83 12.48 81.58
CA ALA A 74 38.04 13.58 80.63
C ALA A 74 38.94 13.16 79.45
N PHE A 75 40.03 12.43 79.71
CA PHE A 75 40.90 11.89 78.68
C PHE A 75 40.18 10.84 77.81
N TYR A 76 39.39 9.95 78.42
CA TYR A 76 38.53 9.01 77.69
C TYR A 76 37.50 9.72 76.79
N ILE A 77 36.86 10.80 77.27
CA ILE A 77 35.94 11.61 76.45
C ILE A 77 36.69 12.27 75.27
N ALA A 78 37.90 12.78 75.49
CA ALA A 78 38.73 13.36 74.43
C ALA A 78 39.13 12.31 73.36
N LEU A 79 39.54 11.10 73.78
CA LEU A 79 39.79 9.98 72.87
C LEU A 79 38.54 9.60 72.08
N ASN A 80 37.37 9.56 72.72
CA ASN A 80 36.11 9.26 72.04
C ASN A 80 35.71 10.32 71.01
N ALA A 81 35.92 11.60 71.31
CA ALA A 81 35.66 12.70 70.38
C ALA A 81 36.60 12.64 69.16
N TRP A 82 37.89 12.32 69.37
CA TRP A 82 38.86 12.13 68.29
C TRP A 82 38.50 10.89 67.43
N ARG A 83 38.14 9.76 68.05
CA ARG A 83 37.63 8.57 67.36
C ARG A 83 36.43 8.89 66.46
N LEU A 84 35.44 9.61 66.99
CA LEU A 84 34.25 10.01 66.23
C LEU A 84 34.61 10.92 65.03
N TYR A 85 35.50 11.89 65.24
CA TYR A 85 35.99 12.77 64.17
C TYR A 85 36.69 12.00 63.04
N GLU A 86 37.59 11.06 63.37
CA GLU A 86 38.26 10.23 62.35
C GLU A 86 37.28 9.29 61.64
N SER A 87 36.35 8.65 62.36
CA SER A 87 35.34 7.77 61.75
C SER A 87 34.39 8.49 60.79
N TYR A 88 34.16 9.79 60.98
CA TYR A 88 33.37 10.64 60.08
C TYR A 88 34.17 11.15 58.87
N THR A 89 35.50 11.08 58.92
CA THR A 89 36.41 11.61 57.87
C THR A 89 36.97 10.51 56.96
N ALA A 90 36.80 9.23 57.33
CA ALA A 90 37.19 8.09 56.52
C ALA A 90 36.30 7.94 55.25
N SER A 91 36.93 7.72 54.09
CA SER A 91 36.23 7.61 52.79
C SER A 91 36.55 6.37 51.95
N ASP A 92 37.61 5.62 52.27
CA ASP A 92 38.01 4.38 51.58
C ASP A 92 38.06 3.21 52.57
N ASP A 93 37.69 1.99 52.12
CA ASP A 93 37.67 0.79 52.97
C ASP A 93 39.03 0.44 53.59
N LEU A 94 40.13 0.75 52.87
CA LEU A 94 41.49 0.55 53.38
C LEU A 94 41.78 1.43 54.60
N ASP A 95 41.38 2.71 54.57
CA ASP A 95 41.48 3.60 55.72
C ASP A 95 40.59 3.12 56.87
N SER A 96 39.37 2.64 56.59
CA SER A 96 38.46 2.09 57.61
C SER A 96 39.08 0.88 58.34
N THR A 97 39.75 -0.04 57.62
CA THR A 97 40.47 -1.16 58.27
C THR A 97 41.67 -0.72 59.10
N TRP A 98 42.43 0.28 58.63
CA TRP A 98 43.57 0.84 59.37
C TRP A 98 43.12 1.60 60.62
N LEU A 99 42.09 2.43 60.51
CA LEU A 99 41.47 3.16 61.62
C LEU A 99 40.88 2.21 62.67
N PHE A 100 40.23 1.11 62.24
CA PHE A 100 39.80 0.05 63.15
C PHE A 100 41.00 -0.53 63.93
N LEU A 101 42.09 -0.92 63.26
CA LEU A 101 43.26 -1.51 63.91
C LEU A 101 43.96 -0.52 64.86
N LYS A 102 44.07 0.75 64.45
CA LYS A 102 44.58 1.87 65.24
C LYS A 102 43.76 2.08 66.52
N TRP A 103 42.44 2.23 66.40
CA TRP A 103 41.57 2.51 67.55
C TRP A 103 41.40 1.32 68.48
N ALA A 104 41.36 0.08 67.95
CA ALA A 104 41.45 -1.11 68.78
C ALA A 104 42.77 -1.17 69.57
N SER A 105 43.90 -0.78 68.97
CA SER A 105 45.18 -0.71 69.67
C SER A 105 45.20 0.37 70.76
N ILE A 106 44.64 1.56 70.49
CA ILE A 106 44.54 2.67 71.46
C ILE A 106 43.62 2.29 72.63
N ASP A 107 42.44 1.73 72.37
CA ASP A 107 41.52 1.25 73.42
C ASP A 107 42.17 0.15 74.27
N GLY A 108 42.93 -0.76 73.66
CA GLY A 108 43.68 -1.80 74.37
C GLY A 108 44.73 -1.20 75.32
N VAL A 109 45.58 -0.30 74.82
CA VAL A 109 46.58 0.40 75.63
C VAL A 109 45.92 1.21 76.76
N PHE A 110 44.79 1.86 76.51
CA PHE A 110 44.06 2.63 77.53
C PHE A 110 43.42 1.73 78.60
N LEU A 111 42.65 0.71 78.21
CA LEU A 111 41.88 -0.13 79.14
C LEU A 111 42.77 -1.07 79.96
N PHE A 112 43.83 -1.62 79.39
CA PHE A 112 44.82 -2.39 80.15
C PHE A 112 45.83 -1.49 80.88
N GLY A 113 46.13 -0.30 80.37
CA GLY A 113 46.91 0.72 81.07
C GLY A 113 46.23 1.23 82.35
N LEU A 114 44.89 1.29 82.36
CA LEU A 114 44.08 1.62 83.54
C LEU A 114 44.40 0.73 84.76
N GLN A 115 44.65 -0.56 84.51
CA GLN A 115 45.00 -1.54 85.55
C GLN A 115 46.37 -1.30 86.15
N ALA A 116 47.32 -0.80 85.35
CA ALA A 116 48.65 -0.43 85.85
C ALA A 116 48.57 0.79 86.80
N LEU A 117 47.65 1.73 86.55
CA LEU A 117 47.47 2.93 87.39
C LEU A 117 46.88 2.63 88.78
N ARG A 118 46.16 1.50 88.94
CA ARG A 118 45.56 1.05 90.22
C ARG A 118 44.62 2.07 90.87
N ILE A 119 43.84 2.78 90.07
CA ILE A 119 42.94 3.83 90.56
C ILE A 119 41.72 3.18 91.23
N PRO A 120 41.43 3.44 92.52
CA PRO A 120 40.34 2.79 93.23
C PRO A 120 39.00 2.94 92.49
N TRP A 121 38.25 1.84 92.37
CA TRP A 121 37.01 1.65 91.58
C TRP A 121 37.17 1.53 90.04
N LEU A 122 38.37 1.66 89.47
CA LEU A 122 38.65 1.28 88.07
C LEU A 122 39.57 0.06 87.93
N GLU A 123 39.94 -0.55 89.06
CA GLU A 123 40.56 -1.88 89.15
C GLU A 123 39.54 -2.98 88.86
N TRP A 124 39.11 -3.09 87.60
CA TRP A 124 38.27 -4.19 87.13
C TRP A 124 39.07 -5.49 87.00
N ALA A 125 38.49 -6.64 87.34
CA ALA A 125 39.15 -7.93 87.14
C ALA A 125 39.49 -8.19 85.66
N PHE A 126 40.51 -9.01 85.38
CA PHE A 126 40.93 -9.34 84.01
C PHE A 126 39.78 -9.70 83.04
N PRO A 127 38.81 -10.58 83.38
CA PRO A 127 37.69 -10.87 82.49
C PRO A 127 36.76 -9.67 82.24
N THR A 128 36.62 -8.73 83.19
CA THR A 128 35.81 -7.52 82.97
C THR A 128 36.56 -6.45 82.17
N THR A 129 37.89 -6.31 82.30
CA THR A 129 38.69 -5.54 81.31
C THR A 129 38.60 -6.14 79.92
N LEU A 130 38.70 -7.47 79.79
CA LEU A 130 38.64 -8.16 78.51
C LEU A 130 37.25 -8.01 77.86
N ALA A 131 36.18 -8.13 78.64
CA ALA A 131 34.82 -7.91 78.15
C ALA A 131 34.59 -6.45 77.70
N LEU A 132 35.09 -5.46 78.45
CA LEU A 132 35.01 -4.05 78.06
C LEU A 132 35.84 -3.75 76.82
N PHE A 133 37.04 -4.32 76.70
CA PHE A 133 37.88 -4.23 75.51
C PHE A 133 37.20 -4.86 74.28
N LEU A 134 36.64 -6.07 74.40
CA LEU A 134 35.89 -6.71 73.32
C LEU A 134 34.64 -5.92 72.91
N LEU A 135 33.98 -5.25 73.86
CA LEU A 135 32.86 -4.34 73.58
C LEU A 135 33.33 -3.07 72.84
N HIS A 136 34.52 -2.54 73.14
CA HIS A 136 35.13 -1.44 72.38
C HIS A 136 35.55 -1.88 70.98
N VAL A 137 36.15 -3.07 70.83
CA VAL A 137 36.47 -3.67 69.52
C VAL A 137 35.21 -3.83 68.67
N ALA A 138 34.13 -4.39 69.24
CA ALA A 138 32.84 -4.48 68.55
C ALA A 138 32.31 -3.09 68.17
N GLY A 139 32.32 -2.12 69.10
CA GLY A 139 31.92 -0.74 68.83
C GLY A 139 32.72 -0.08 67.70
N ASN A 140 34.03 -0.32 67.64
CA ASN A 140 34.90 0.16 66.58
C ASN A 140 34.58 -0.48 65.21
N ILE A 141 34.11 -1.75 65.17
CA ILE A 141 33.61 -2.36 63.93
C ILE A 141 32.34 -1.63 63.46
N PHE A 142 31.34 -1.45 64.33
CA PHE A 142 30.12 -0.73 63.94
C PHE A 142 30.39 0.72 63.51
N LEU A 143 31.33 1.41 64.18
CA LEU A 143 31.66 2.81 63.89
C LEU A 143 32.48 2.98 62.60
N MET A 144 33.56 2.21 62.41
CA MET A 144 34.48 2.40 61.28
C MET A 144 33.93 1.80 59.97
N PHE A 145 33.10 0.77 60.03
CA PHE A 145 32.39 0.21 58.86
C PHE A 145 30.94 0.75 58.73
N GLN A 146 30.61 1.84 59.43
CA GLN A 146 29.36 2.61 59.32
C GLN A 146 28.06 1.79 59.42
N ILE A 147 28.03 0.76 60.27
CA ILE A 147 26.89 -0.15 60.42
C ILE A 147 25.85 0.46 61.39
N PRO A 148 24.59 0.71 60.97
CA PRO A 148 23.63 1.50 61.75
C PRO A 148 23.04 0.77 62.96
N ILE A 149 22.89 1.48 64.09
CA ILE A 149 22.38 0.93 65.38
C ILE A 149 21.09 1.68 65.84
N PRO A 150 19.97 0.98 66.13
CA PRO A 150 18.66 1.60 66.39
C PRO A 150 18.42 2.01 67.86
N LEU A 151 19.24 2.91 68.41
CA LEU A 151 19.18 3.30 69.84
C LEU A 151 17.88 4.04 70.26
N GLY A 152 17.19 4.72 69.34
CA GLY A 152 16.05 5.60 69.66
C GLY A 152 14.81 4.92 70.25
N MET A 153 14.68 3.60 70.12
CA MET A 153 13.47 2.86 70.52
C MET A 153 13.36 2.58 72.04
N TRP A 154 14.47 2.65 72.78
CA TRP A 154 14.49 2.35 74.22
C TRP A 154 14.12 3.55 75.10
N PHE A 155 14.61 4.76 74.78
CA PHE A 155 14.38 5.96 75.59
C PHE A 155 12.92 6.39 75.66
N THR A 156 12.14 6.16 74.60
CA THR A 156 10.71 6.54 74.53
C THR A 156 9.81 5.68 75.42
N SER A 157 10.24 4.46 75.79
CA SER A 157 9.48 3.57 76.65
C SER A 157 9.46 4.03 78.12
N MET A 158 10.63 4.36 78.68
CA MET A 158 10.79 4.76 80.09
C MET A 158 10.01 6.04 80.44
N ILE A 159 9.99 7.03 79.54
CA ILE A 159 9.34 8.32 79.78
C ILE A 159 7.82 8.18 79.91
N LYS A 160 7.21 7.20 79.23
CA LYS A 160 5.75 7.05 79.15
C LYS A 160 5.12 6.52 80.44
N VAL A 161 5.86 5.75 81.25
CA VAL A 161 5.36 5.13 82.49
C VAL A 161 5.25 6.13 83.65
N ALA A 162 6.08 7.18 83.66
CA ALA A 162 6.17 8.13 84.77
C ALA A 162 5.10 9.26 84.74
N TYR A 163 4.36 9.39 83.64
CA TYR A 163 3.56 10.59 83.33
C TYR A 163 2.12 10.32 82.89
N ASP A 164 1.57 9.13 83.13
CA ASP A 164 0.20 8.80 82.73
C ASP A 164 -0.84 9.56 83.58
N ARG A 165 -1.62 10.43 82.91
CA ARG A 165 -2.43 11.49 83.52
C ARG A 165 -3.54 11.95 82.57
N GLU A 166 -4.73 11.37 82.67
CA GLU A 166 -5.84 11.66 81.76
C GLU A 166 -6.59 12.96 82.11
N LEU A 167 -7.22 13.60 81.12
CA LEU A 167 -8.08 14.77 81.31
C LEU A 167 -9.52 14.35 81.68
N SER A 168 -10.06 14.89 82.76
CA SER A 168 -11.49 14.79 83.12
C SER A 168 -12.33 15.78 82.33
N ILE A 169 -13.66 15.59 82.37
CA ILE A 169 -14.67 16.43 81.70
C ILE A 169 -14.49 17.94 81.97
N SER A 170 -14.09 18.30 83.19
CA SER A 170 -13.83 19.68 83.64
C SER A 170 -12.43 20.22 83.27
N GLU A 171 -11.64 19.42 82.55
CA GLU A 171 -10.30 19.71 81.99
C GLU A 171 -9.18 19.82 83.03
N ARG A 172 -9.36 19.16 84.19
CA ARG A 172 -8.25 18.82 85.12
C ARG A 172 -7.66 17.45 84.82
N SER A 173 -6.48 17.15 85.36
CA SER A 173 -5.76 15.89 85.14
C SER A 173 -5.89 14.91 86.34
N VAL A 174 -6.10 13.62 86.06
CA VAL A 174 -6.46 12.57 87.05
C VAL A 174 -5.74 11.23 86.76
N LYS A 175 -5.66 10.34 87.74
CA LYS A 175 -5.15 8.95 87.61
C LYS A 175 -6.31 7.95 87.39
N PRO A 176 -6.25 6.99 86.44
CA PRO A 176 -7.36 6.06 86.20
C PRO A 176 -7.29 4.70 86.94
N ALA A 177 -6.10 4.24 87.35
CA ALA A 177 -5.90 2.84 87.77
C ALA A 177 -6.69 2.45 89.04
N ASP A 178 -6.85 3.40 89.97
CA ASP A 178 -7.43 3.19 91.30
C ASP A 178 -8.97 2.95 91.28
N ILE A 179 -9.57 2.84 90.09
CA ILE A 179 -11.04 2.78 89.90
C ILE A 179 -11.50 1.49 89.15
N ILE A 180 -10.58 0.72 88.53
CA ILE A 180 -10.95 -0.25 87.47
C ILE A 180 -10.80 -1.74 87.86
N HIS A 181 -9.95 -2.12 88.83
CA HIS A 181 -9.59 -3.53 89.07
C HIS A 181 -9.94 -4.06 90.48
N ASN A 182 -10.82 -5.08 90.55
CA ASN A 182 -11.24 -5.81 91.75
C ASN A 182 -11.56 -7.28 91.38
N ALA A 183 -11.12 -8.33 92.09
CA ALA A 183 -10.56 -9.53 91.41
C ALA A 183 -11.18 -10.96 91.61
N SER A 184 -12.49 -11.18 91.74
CA SER A 184 -13.04 -12.37 92.46
C SER A 184 -13.62 -13.66 91.69
N LEU A 185 -13.00 -14.43 90.70
CA LEU A 185 -13.71 -15.47 89.75
C LEU A 185 -13.23 -16.99 89.27
N ILE A 186 -12.87 -17.42 87.97
CA ILE A 186 -13.36 -18.66 87.09
C ILE A 186 -12.42 -19.71 86.22
N LEU A 187 -12.91 -20.84 85.50
CA LEU A 187 -12.17 -22.07 84.83
C LEU A 187 -12.81 -23.09 83.68
N GLY A 188 -12.07 -23.90 82.79
CA GLY A 188 -12.29 -25.34 82.14
C GLY A 188 -12.78 -25.71 80.63
N LYS A 189 -12.46 -26.80 79.76
CA LYS A 189 -12.61 -26.80 78.18
C LYS A 189 -12.54 -28.08 77.07
N GLN A 190 -12.88 -28.10 75.65
CA GLN A 190 -12.84 -29.14 74.34
C GLN A 190 -13.14 -29.01 72.56
N ILE A 191 -12.51 -28.65 71.26
CA ILE A 191 -11.61 -29.21 69.96
C ILE A 191 -11.12 -28.82 68.21
N VAL A 192 -11.49 -28.10 66.96
CA VAL A 192 -11.05 -28.27 65.30
C VAL A 192 -10.78 -27.17 63.91
N HIS A 193 -10.61 -27.36 62.41
CA HIS A 193 -10.22 -26.43 61.01
C HIS A 193 -10.28 -26.70 59.23
N ILE A 194 -10.15 -25.82 57.99
CA ILE A 194 -10.27 -25.96 56.27
C ILE A 194 -9.60 -24.99 54.88
N LEU A 195 -9.68 -25.07 53.37
CA LEU A 195 -9.02 -24.34 51.96
C LEU A 195 -9.49 -24.23 50.21
N PRO A 196 -8.88 -23.58 48.99
CA PRO A 196 -9.27 -23.14 47.38
C PRO A 196 -8.47 -23.13 45.78
N GLU A 197 -8.77 -22.46 44.46
CA GLU A 197 -8.33 -22.57 42.81
C GLU A 197 -8.06 -21.42 41.45
N GLY A 198 -8.11 -21.54 39.95
CA GLY A 198 -7.49 -20.71 38.58
C GLY A 198 -8.00 -20.40 36.90
N SER A 199 -7.27 -19.94 35.67
CA SER A 199 -7.66 -19.61 34.03
C SER A 199 -6.72 -19.08 32.61
N ALA A 200 -7.10 -18.68 31.22
CA ALA A 200 -6.30 -18.39 29.75
C ALA A 200 -6.53 -17.41 28.29
N THR A 201 -6.17 -17.63 26.86
CA THR A 201 -6.07 -16.70 25.45
C THR A 201 -6.03 -17.12 23.72
N LEU A 202 -5.75 -16.33 22.48
CA LEU A 202 -5.87 -16.50 20.80
C LEU A 202 -4.93 -15.88 19.45
N ASN A 203 -5.08 -16.15 18.01
CA ASN A 203 -4.49 -15.77 16.52
C ASN A 203 -3.94 -14.34 16.10
N PRO A 204 -2.64 -14.17 15.77
CA PRO A 204 -2.03 -12.82 15.71
C PRO A 204 -1.32 -12.33 14.42
N ASP A 205 -0.69 -13.17 13.59
CA ASP A 205 0.43 -12.72 12.72
C ASP A 205 0.06 -12.42 11.25
N GLN A 206 -1.25 -12.37 10.91
CA GLN A 206 -1.80 -11.95 9.60
C GLN A 206 -1.21 -12.64 8.34
N VAL A 207 -0.79 -13.91 8.46
CA VAL A 207 -0.29 -14.70 7.33
C VAL A 207 -1.39 -14.89 6.27
N PRO A 208 -1.12 -14.71 4.95
CA PRO A 208 -2.08 -14.98 3.89
C PRO A 208 -2.35 -16.49 3.76
N LEU A 209 -3.62 -16.87 3.59
CA LEU A 209 -4.07 -18.27 3.54
C LEU A 209 -4.97 -18.50 2.33
N CYS A 210 -4.64 -19.50 1.51
CA CYS A 210 -5.48 -19.94 0.40
C CYS A 210 -5.54 -21.46 0.28
N ILE A 211 -6.53 -21.95 -0.46
CA ILE A 211 -6.81 -23.36 -0.74
C ILE A 211 -6.97 -23.54 -2.26
N ASP A 212 -6.43 -24.62 -2.81
CA ASP A 212 -6.64 -25.03 -4.20
C ASP A 212 -6.71 -26.56 -4.35
N SER A 213 -6.62 -27.06 -5.60
CA SER A 213 -6.67 -28.50 -5.90
C SER A 213 -5.40 -29.28 -5.54
N GLN A 214 -4.29 -28.60 -5.21
CA GLN A 214 -3.05 -29.20 -4.72
C GLN A 214 -2.99 -29.09 -3.19
N ASN A 215 -3.25 -27.89 -2.67
CA ASN A 215 -3.25 -27.50 -1.26
C ASN A 215 -4.66 -27.57 -0.68
N THR A 216 -5.19 -28.80 -0.57
CA THR A 216 -6.58 -29.06 -0.11
C THR A 216 -6.86 -28.77 1.37
N ALA A 217 -5.84 -28.32 2.12
CA ALA A 217 -5.95 -27.87 3.51
C ALA A 217 -4.85 -26.86 3.84
N VAL A 218 -5.19 -25.83 4.62
CA VAL A 218 -4.23 -24.81 5.11
C VAL A 218 -4.31 -24.72 6.65
N SER A 219 -3.24 -24.25 7.31
CA SER A 219 -3.14 -24.22 8.77
C SER A 219 -3.40 -22.83 9.35
N LEU A 220 -4.45 -22.71 10.17
CA LEU A 220 -4.86 -21.47 10.84
C LEU A 220 -4.28 -21.42 12.28
N PRO A 221 -3.42 -20.45 12.64
CA PRO A 221 -2.75 -20.42 13.94
C PRO A 221 -3.61 -19.83 15.09
N ILE A 222 -3.50 -20.35 16.31
CA ILE A 222 -4.13 -19.81 17.54
C ILE A 222 -3.13 -19.81 18.72
N ARG A 223 -2.96 -18.67 19.41
CA ARG A 223 -1.95 -18.44 20.46
C ARG A 223 -2.54 -18.46 21.89
N ILE A 224 -2.11 -19.35 22.78
CA ILE A 224 -2.74 -19.63 24.09
C ILE A 224 -1.76 -19.43 25.26
N ASN A 225 -2.22 -18.84 26.36
CA ASN A 225 -1.43 -18.49 27.54
C ASN A 225 -1.97 -19.16 28.81
N GLN A 226 -1.10 -19.72 29.66
CA GLN A 226 -1.39 -20.15 31.05
C GLN A 226 -2.50 -21.19 31.31
N THR A 227 -3.07 -21.85 30.28
CA THR A 227 -3.85 -23.10 30.44
C THR A 227 -3.69 -24.05 29.26
N ASP A 228 -4.19 -25.28 29.40
CA ASP A 228 -4.32 -26.27 28.32
C ASP A 228 -5.81 -26.45 27.93
N PRO A 229 -6.22 -26.17 26.67
CA PRO A 229 -7.62 -26.17 26.27
C PRO A 229 -8.19 -27.58 26.05
N ILE A 230 -9.45 -27.79 26.46
CA ILE A 230 -10.22 -29.01 26.19
C ILE A 230 -11.29 -28.83 25.09
N LEU A 231 -11.62 -27.59 24.73
CA LEU A 231 -12.52 -27.24 23.64
C LEU A 231 -12.07 -25.93 23.00
N ILE A 232 -12.15 -25.84 21.66
CA ILE A 232 -12.03 -24.60 20.88
C ILE A 232 -13.18 -24.59 19.86
N GLU A 233 -13.90 -23.47 19.74
CA GLU A 233 -14.99 -23.28 18.77
C GLU A 233 -14.68 -22.10 17.85
N LEU A 234 -14.68 -22.32 16.53
CA LEU A 234 -14.51 -21.31 15.50
C LEU A 234 -15.83 -21.04 14.78
N PHE A 235 -16.08 -19.79 14.44
CA PHE A 235 -17.09 -19.34 13.49
C PHE A 235 -16.48 -19.27 12.09
N ARG A 236 -17.21 -19.72 11.06
CA ARG A 236 -16.92 -19.59 9.63
C ARG A 236 -18.11 -18.94 8.91
N LEU A 237 -17.84 -17.93 8.09
CA LEU A 237 -18.77 -17.38 7.11
C LEU A 237 -18.38 -17.87 5.70
N ASP A 238 -19.32 -18.45 4.95
CA ASP A 238 -19.10 -18.88 3.56
C ASP A 238 -19.25 -17.70 2.59
N PHE A 239 -18.23 -17.43 1.76
CA PHE A 239 -18.27 -16.33 0.79
C PHE A 239 -19.28 -16.54 -0.35
N ASN A 240 -19.66 -17.79 -0.67
CA ASN A 240 -20.51 -18.10 -1.81
C ASN A 240 -22.01 -18.08 -1.46
N THR A 241 -22.37 -18.55 -0.26
CA THR A 241 -23.76 -18.63 0.19
C THR A 241 -24.14 -17.58 1.23
N GLY A 242 -23.16 -17.00 1.94
CA GLY A 242 -23.40 -16.12 3.09
C GLY A 242 -23.78 -16.86 4.37
N ASP A 243 -23.72 -18.20 4.40
CA ASP A 243 -24.09 -19.00 5.57
C ASP A 243 -23.03 -18.97 6.68
N ASN A 244 -23.51 -19.11 7.92
CA ASN A 244 -22.69 -19.19 9.12
C ASN A 244 -22.57 -20.64 9.61
N GLU A 245 -21.35 -21.15 9.76
CA GLU A 245 -21.04 -22.44 10.37
C GLU A 245 -20.22 -22.27 11.67
N THR A 246 -20.48 -23.08 12.70
CA THR A 246 -19.58 -23.22 13.86
C THR A 246 -18.85 -24.55 13.80
N ILE A 247 -17.52 -24.51 13.92
CA ILE A 247 -16.60 -25.64 13.84
C ILE A 247 -15.96 -25.85 15.22
N SER A 248 -16.26 -26.98 15.88
CA SER A 248 -15.74 -27.30 17.21
C SER A 248 -14.63 -28.36 17.17
N TYR A 249 -13.55 -28.09 17.91
CA TYR A 249 -12.38 -28.96 18.05
C TYR A 249 -12.31 -29.49 19.49
N PRO A 250 -12.67 -30.78 19.73
CA PRO A 250 -12.66 -31.37 21.07
C PRO A 250 -11.26 -31.80 21.51
N SER A 251 -11.08 -31.94 22.83
CA SER A 251 -9.81 -32.25 23.51
C SER A 251 -8.96 -33.37 22.88
N LYS A 252 -9.57 -34.41 22.30
CA LYS A 252 -8.88 -35.50 21.60
C LYS A 252 -8.12 -35.00 20.35
N GLN A 253 -8.72 -34.10 19.57
CA GLN A 253 -8.09 -33.49 18.40
C GLN A 253 -7.08 -32.41 18.81
N LEU A 254 -7.43 -31.57 19.80
CA LEU A 254 -6.51 -30.54 20.33
C LEU A 254 -5.19 -31.17 20.84
N LYS A 255 -5.26 -32.30 21.54
CA LYS A 255 -4.08 -33.07 21.99
C LYS A 255 -3.25 -33.69 20.85
N GLN A 256 -3.83 -33.88 19.67
CA GLN A 256 -3.08 -34.27 18.46
C GLN A 256 -2.43 -33.04 17.78
N ILE A 257 -3.19 -31.95 17.62
CA ILE A 257 -2.73 -30.69 17.02
C ILE A 257 -1.57 -30.07 17.82
N LYS A 258 -1.67 -30.06 19.16
CA LYS A 258 -0.61 -29.64 20.08
C LYS A 258 0.69 -30.40 19.81
N ARG A 259 0.64 -31.74 19.78
CA ARG A 259 1.79 -32.62 19.48
C ARG A 259 2.34 -32.48 18.06
N HIS A 260 1.54 -31.99 17.11
CA HIS A 260 2.00 -31.70 15.74
C HIS A 260 2.72 -30.34 15.70
N SER A 261 2.15 -29.32 16.34
CA SER A 261 2.71 -27.97 16.43
C SER A 261 4.07 -27.99 17.13
N GLU A 262 4.15 -28.69 18.27
CA GLU A 262 5.38 -28.86 19.08
C GLU A 262 6.52 -29.63 18.36
N LYS A 263 6.24 -30.29 17.22
CA LYS A 263 7.27 -30.91 16.37
C LYS A 263 7.83 -29.99 15.29
N HIS A 264 7.02 -29.06 14.78
CA HIS A 264 7.43 -28.15 13.71
C HIS A 264 8.00 -26.83 14.25
N HIS A 265 7.55 -26.40 15.43
CA HIS A 265 8.10 -25.25 16.16
C HIS A 265 8.48 -25.70 17.59
N PRO A 266 9.74 -26.16 17.80
CA PRO A 266 10.21 -26.48 19.14
C PRO A 266 10.27 -25.22 20.02
N ILE A 267 9.85 -25.35 21.28
CA ILE A 267 9.69 -24.22 22.20
C ILE A 267 11.05 -23.60 22.54
N SER A 268 11.24 -22.34 22.16
CA SER A 268 12.24 -21.47 22.77
C SER A 268 11.89 -21.25 24.24
N SER A 269 12.86 -21.37 25.15
CA SER A 269 12.64 -21.39 26.60
C SER A 269 12.09 -20.09 27.22
N ASP A 270 11.94 -19.03 26.41
CA ASP A 270 11.43 -17.71 26.79
C ASP A 270 9.95 -17.47 26.38
N ALA A 271 9.32 -18.43 25.68
CA ALA A 271 7.97 -18.26 25.13
C ALA A 271 6.85 -18.55 26.16
N LEU A 272 6.29 -17.50 26.76
CA LEU A 272 5.12 -17.56 27.66
C LEU A 272 3.78 -17.94 27.00
N HIS A 273 3.78 -18.28 25.70
CA HIS A 273 2.59 -18.57 24.89
C HIS A 273 2.83 -19.78 23.98
N ARG A 274 1.76 -20.54 23.67
CA ARG A 274 1.78 -21.71 22.77
C ARG A 274 0.90 -21.46 21.55
N ASP A 275 1.43 -21.69 20.36
CA ASP A 275 0.66 -21.65 19.12
C ASP A 275 0.16 -23.05 18.70
N LEU A 276 -1.11 -23.12 18.29
CA LEU A 276 -1.77 -24.31 17.74
C LEU A 276 -2.11 -24.08 16.27
N LEU A 277 -1.69 -25.01 15.40
CA LEU A 277 -1.96 -24.95 13.96
C LEU A 277 -3.17 -25.81 13.59
N LEU A 278 -4.32 -25.17 13.36
CA LEU A 278 -5.60 -25.84 13.08
C LEU A 278 -5.82 -26.02 11.56
N PRO A 279 -5.91 -27.25 11.04
CA PRO A 279 -6.14 -27.47 9.62
C PRO A 279 -7.58 -27.14 9.23
N VAL A 280 -7.75 -26.25 8.26
CA VAL A 280 -9.02 -25.86 7.64
C VAL A 280 -9.04 -26.21 6.14
N ARG A 281 -10.21 -26.54 5.59
CA ARG A 281 -10.39 -27.15 4.26
C ARG A 281 -11.43 -26.48 3.36
N ARG A 282 -11.95 -25.33 3.77
CA ARG A 282 -12.99 -24.59 3.05
C ARG A 282 -12.60 -23.11 3.03
N PRO A 283 -12.76 -22.39 1.90
CA PRO A 283 -12.68 -20.93 1.90
C PRO A 283 -13.71 -20.30 2.85
N GLY A 284 -13.49 -19.07 3.30
CA GLY A 284 -14.39 -18.34 4.18
C GLY A 284 -13.67 -17.38 5.12
N LEU A 285 -14.44 -16.59 5.86
CA LEU A 285 -13.95 -15.75 6.95
C LEU A 285 -14.09 -16.51 8.27
N TYR A 286 -12.99 -16.65 9.01
CA TYR A 286 -12.87 -17.38 10.26
C TYR A 286 -12.69 -16.45 11.46
N ARG A 287 -13.35 -16.75 12.59
CA ARG A 287 -13.31 -15.98 13.85
C ARG A 287 -13.35 -16.93 15.06
N LEU A 288 -12.66 -16.62 16.16
CA LEU A 288 -12.76 -17.44 17.39
C LEU A 288 -14.03 -17.12 18.19
N GLN A 289 -14.73 -18.16 18.63
CA GLN A 289 -16.01 -18.07 19.33
C GLN A 289 -15.93 -18.50 20.80
N ARG A 290 -15.22 -19.60 21.13
CA ARG A 290 -15.10 -20.13 22.50
C ARG A 290 -13.82 -20.91 22.75
N VAL A 291 -13.31 -20.89 24.00
CA VAL A 291 -12.28 -21.80 24.52
C VAL A 291 -12.64 -22.20 25.96
N VAL A 292 -12.38 -23.45 26.34
CA VAL A 292 -12.61 -24.00 27.69
C VAL A 292 -11.36 -24.76 28.15
N ASP A 293 -11.02 -24.69 29.45
CA ASP A 293 -9.84 -25.33 30.04
C ASP A 293 -10.12 -26.65 30.80
N GLU A 294 -9.06 -27.23 31.39
CA GLU A 294 -9.14 -28.55 32.03
C GLU A 294 -9.89 -28.59 33.37
N SER A 295 -10.17 -27.45 34.04
CA SER A 295 -11.13 -27.39 35.16
C SER A 295 -12.58 -27.11 34.70
N ASN A 296 -12.82 -27.06 33.38
CA ASN A 296 -14.09 -26.74 32.72
C ASN A 296 -14.52 -25.27 32.89
N LEU A 297 -13.57 -24.35 33.06
CA LEU A 297 -13.84 -22.92 33.13
C LEU A 297 -13.72 -22.28 31.73
N ASP A 298 -14.57 -21.29 31.46
CA ASP A 298 -14.56 -20.54 30.21
C ASP A 298 -13.37 -19.57 30.17
N VAL A 299 -12.61 -19.63 29.07
CA VAL A 299 -11.33 -18.95 28.90
C VAL A 299 -11.49 -17.58 28.25
N HIS A 300 -10.78 -16.56 28.75
CA HIS A 300 -10.83 -15.19 28.21
C HIS A 300 -10.27 -15.12 26.79
N LEU A 301 -10.95 -14.37 25.91
CA LEU A 301 -10.62 -14.28 24.48
C LEU A 301 -10.16 -12.87 24.05
N ARG A 302 -9.59 -12.80 22.84
CA ARG A 302 -9.55 -11.58 22.00
C ARG A 302 -10.36 -11.85 20.73
N VAL A 303 -10.70 -10.83 19.95
CA VAL A 303 -11.47 -10.99 18.69
C VAL A 303 -10.60 -10.58 17.51
N SER A 304 -10.51 -11.46 16.51
CA SER A 304 -9.87 -11.20 15.21
C SER A 304 -10.54 -12.02 14.11
N ASP A 305 -10.58 -11.46 12.90
CA ASP A 305 -11.00 -12.14 11.66
C ASP A 305 -9.79 -12.65 10.89
N ALA A 306 -9.91 -13.82 10.25
CA ALA A 306 -8.92 -14.39 9.34
C ALA A 306 -9.60 -14.83 8.03
N LEU A 307 -9.02 -14.47 6.89
CA LEU A 307 -9.52 -14.86 5.57
C LEU A 307 -8.83 -16.14 5.09
N VAL A 308 -9.60 -17.04 4.49
CA VAL A 308 -9.09 -18.19 3.74
C VAL A 308 -9.78 -18.17 2.37
N VAL A 309 -9.03 -17.94 1.29
CA VAL A 309 -9.60 -17.76 -0.06
C VAL A 309 -9.23 -18.91 -1.01
N SER A 310 -9.77 -18.92 -2.22
CA SER A 310 -9.24 -19.77 -3.30
C SER A 310 -7.90 -19.21 -3.77
N CYS A 311 -6.86 -20.03 -3.96
CA CYS A 311 -5.58 -19.51 -4.43
C CYS A 311 -5.70 -18.89 -5.84
N PRO A 312 -5.02 -17.75 -6.10
CA PRO A 312 -5.09 -17.12 -7.41
C PRO A 312 -4.50 -18.00 -8.50
N ARG A 313 -5.01 -17.86 -9.73
CA ARG A 313 -4.45 -18.51 -10.92
C ARG A 313 -4.64 -17.68 -12.18
N ALA A 314 -3.82 -17.91 -13.18
CA ALA A 314 -4.09 -17.41 -14.53
C ALA A 314 -3.71 -18.40 -15.63
N LEU A 315 -4.39 -18.25 -16.77
CA LEU A 315 -4.35 -19.13 -17.93
C LEU A 315 -4.42 -18.28 -19.20
N ILE A 316 -3.77 -18.71 -20.27
CA ILE A 316 -3.90 -18.12 -21.61
C ILE A 316 -4.92 -18.94 -22.41
N LYS A 317 -5.95 -18.29 -22.97
CA LYS A 317 -6.82 -18.94 -23.96
C LYS A 317 -6.09 -19.02 -25.29
N ASN A 318 -6.02 -20.22 -25.87
CA ASN A 318 -5.36 -20.47 -27.15
C ASN A 318 -5.91 -19.56 -28.27
N SER A 319 -5.00 -18.83 -28.93
CA SER A 319 -5.30 -18.08 -30.15
C SER A 319 -4.81 -18.83 -31.40
N HIS A 320 -4.98 -18.25 -32.59
CA HIS A 320 -4.42 -18.80 -33.83
C HIS A 320 -2.89 -18.74 -33.82
N THR A 321 -2.24 -19.89 -34.04
CA THR A 321 -0.77 -20.05 -34.05
C THR A 321 -0.07 -19.36 -35.22
N HIS A 322 -0.82 -18.95 -36.24
CA HIS A 322 -0.34 -18.16 -37.37
C HIS A 322 -1.16 -16.87 -37.48
N LYS A 323 -0.45 -15.76 -37.68
CA LYS A 323 -0.96 -14.40 -37.83
C LYS A 323 -0.28 -13.71 -38.99
N CYS A 324 -0.87 -12.67 -39.55
CA CYS A 324 -0.21 -11.80 -40.51
C CYS A 324 0.28 -10.51 -39.86
N ARG A 325 1.33 -9.93 -40.43
CA ARG A 325 1.81 -8.59 -40.05
C ARG A 325 0.71 -7.54 -40.26
N GLY A 326 0.47 -6.71 -39.24
CA GLY A 326 -0.66 -5.79 -39.16
C GLY A 326 -1.97 -6.40 -38.66
N ASP A 327 -2.04 -7.72 -38.40
CA ASP A 327 -3.14 -8.27 -37.58
C ASP A 327 -2.95 -7.89 -36.09
N LEU A 328 -3.98 -8.08 -35.28
CA LEU A 328 -3.90 -8.00 -33.82
C LEU A 328 -3.57 -9.36 -33.18
N SER A 329 -2.85 -9.34 -32.05
CA SER A 329 -2.57 -10.55 -31.26
C SER A 329 -3.85 -11.27 -30.82
N ASN A 330 -4.90 -10.56 -30.41
CA ASN A 330 -6.18 -11.12 -29.94
C ASN A 330 -5.99 -12.31 -28.97
N LEU A 331 -5.07 -12.13 -28.01
CA LEU A 331 -4.77 -13.11 -26.98
C LEU A 331 -5.58 -12.77 -25.74
N VAL A 332 -6.20 -13.75 -25.08
CA VAL A 332 -6.97 -13.50 -23.85
C VAL A 332 -6.27 -14.17 -22.67
N LEU A 333 -5.81 -13.38 -21.70
CA LEU A 333 -5.39 -13.87 -20.39
C LEU A 333 -6.63 -13.97 -19.50
N THR A 334 -6.92 -15.14 -18.96
CA THR A 334 -7.97 -15.35 -17.96
C THR A 334 -7.32 -15.44 -16.58
N VAL A 335 -7.68 -14.53 -15.68
CA VAL A 335 -7.16 -14.43 -14.30
C VAL A 335 -8.29 -14.74 -13.33
N GLU A 336 -8.01 -15.50 -12.27
CA GLU A 336 -8.98 -15.91 -11.26
C GLU A 336 -8.41 -15.73 -9.85
N GLY A 337 -9.22 -15.20 -8.93
CA GLY A 337 -8.91 -15.06 -7.50
C GLY A 337 -9.69 -13.92 -6.86
N THR A 338 -9.46 -13.65 -5.57
CA THR A 338 -10.17 -12.59 -4.82
C THR A 338 -9.62 -11.19 -5.17
N PRO A 339 -10.44 -10.23 -5.67
CA PRO A 339 -9.95 -8.90 -6.07
C PRO A 339 -9.56 -7.97 -4.90
N PRO A 340 -8.66 -6.99 -5.12
CA PRO A 340 -8.00 -6.64 -6.38
C PRO A 340 -6.95 -7.65 -6.80
N LEU A 341 -6.94 -8.04 -8.08
CA LEU A 341 -5.95 -8.95 -8.64
C LEU A 341 -4.80 -8.15 -9.28
N LYS A 342 -3.60 -8.74 -9.32
CA LYS A 342 -2.46 -8.20 -10.09
C LYS A 342 -1.83 -9.33 -10.90
N ILE A 343 -1.58 -9.09 -12.18
CA ILE A 343 -0.87 -10.03 -13.05
C ILE A 343 0.47 -9.43 -13.50
N LYS A 344 1.47 -10.30 -13.61
CA LYS A 344 2.77 -10.05 -14.22
C LYS A 344 2.94 -11.03 -15.39
N TYR A 345 3.11 -10.50 -16.59
CA TYR A 345 3.43 -11.30 -17.78
C TYR A 345 4.59 -10.68 -18.55
N SER A 346 5.34 -11.50 -19.27
CA SER A 346 6.42 -11.12 -20.18
C SER A 346 6.08 -11.47 -21.63
N ARG A 347 6.78 -10.81 -22.55
CA ARG A 347 6.59 -10.93 -23.99
C ARG A 347 7.93 -10.91 -24.70
N GLN A 348 8.23 -11.97 -25.45
CA GLN A 348 9.46 -12.14 -26.21
C GLN A 348 9.14 -12.13 -27.71
N VAL A 349 9.93 -11.40 -28.50
CA VAL A 349 9.74 -11.27 -29.97
C VAL A 349 11.07 -11.58 -30.66
N ASN A 350 11.10 -12.61 -31.52
CA ASN A 350 12.32 -13.14 -32.13
C ASN A 350 13.44 -13.38 -31.11
N ARG A 351 13.09 -13.99 -29.98
CA ARG A 351 13.95 -14.28 -28.80
C ARG A 351 14.51 -13.05 -28.06
N LEU A 352 14.20 -11.84 -28.48
CA LEU A 352 14.49 -10.62 -27.72
C LEU A 352 13.35 -10.34 -26.74
N ASP A 353 13.68 -10.20 -25.46
CA ASP A 353 12.73 -9.75 -24.44
C ASP A 353 12.26 -8.31 -24.76
N ARG A 354 10.95 -8.08 -24.63
CA ARG A 354 10.29 -6.78 -24.81
C ARG A 354 9.62 -6.29 -23.53
N GLY A 355 10.06 -6.80 -22.39
CA GLY A 355 9.75 -6.34 -21.04
C GLY A 355 8.57 -7.06 -20.39
N PHE A 356 8.47 -6.89 -19.08
CA PHE A 356 7.37 -7.37 -18.25
C PHE A 356 6.31 -6.28 -18.03
N SER A 357 5.05 -6.69 -18.03
CA SER A 357 3.89 -5.86 -17.73
C SER A 357 3.26 -6.28 -16.42
N PHE A 358 3.38 -5.43 -15.39
CA PHE A 358 2.52 -5.47 -14.21
C PHE A 358 1.22 -4.72 -14.50
N GLN A 359 0.09 -5.38 -14.25
CA GLN A 359 -1.25 -4.82 -14.42
C GLN A 359 -2.07 -5.03 -13.14
N ASN A 360 -2.56 -3.95 -12.54
CA ASN A 360 -3.65 -4.03 -11.57
C ASN A 360 -4.97 -4.35 -12.30
N ILE A 361 -5.82 -5.15 -11.65
CA ILE A 361 -7.11 -5.61 -12.15
C ILE A 361 -8.14 -5.44 -11.03
N GLN A 362 -9.10 -4.53 -11.21
CA GLN A 362 -10.25 -4.36 -10.33
C GLN A 362 -11.53 -4.29 -11.18
N PRO A 363 -12.51 -5.19 -10.98
CA PRO A 363 -13.75 -5.17 -11.77
C PRO A 363 -14.64 -3.97 -11.39
N ASP A 364 -15.28 -3.36 -12.41
CA ASP A 364 -15.95 -2.04 -12.37
C ASP A 364 -17.11 -1.86 -11.38
N HIS A 365 -17.48 -2.92 -10.65
CA HIS A 365 -18.60 -2.96 -9.71
C HIS A 365 -18.18 -3.40 -8.30
N LEU A 366 -16.91 -3.73 -8.06
CA LEU A 366 -16.43 -4.34 -6.82
C LEU A 366 -15.48 -3.39 -6.07
N ARG A 367 -15.95 -2.82 -4.95
CA ARG A 367 -15.13 -2.03 -4.03
C ARG A 367 -14.63 -2.93 -2.90
N SER A 368 -13.39 -3.40 -3.01
CA SER A 368 -12.81 -4.32 -2.04
C SER A 368 -12.18 -3.57 -0.85
N PRO A 369 -12.56 -3.88 0.41
CA PRO A 369 -11.93 -3.29 1.59
C PRO A 369 -10.46 -3.72 1.75
N LEU A 370 -10.03 -4.75 1.03
CA LEU A 370 -8.65 -5.23 0.99
C LEU A 370 -7.66 -4.20 0.40
N LEU A 371 -8.15 -3.22 -0.35
CA LEU A 371 -7.36 -2.08 -0.84
C LEU A 371 -6.83 -1.16 0.28
N SER A 372 -7.31 -1.32 1.51
CA SER A 372 -7.19 -0.36 2.61
C SER A 372 -6.38 -0.88 3.81
N GLN A 373 -5.59 -1.95 3.66
CA GLN A 373 -5.12 -2.71 4.83
C GLN A 373 -4.03 -2.02 5.68
N ARG A 374 -4.49 -1.23 6.67
CA ARG A 374 -3.77 -0.97 7.92
C ARG A 374 -4.63 -1.32 9.16
N ASN A 375 -4.55 -2.58 9.58
CA ASN A 375 -4.88 -3.04 10.94
C ASN A 375 -6.28 -2.69 11.49
N SER A 376 -7.34 -3.08 10.77
CA SER A 376 -8.70 -3.19 11.31
C SER A 376 -9.08 -4.68 11.51
N GLY A 377 -9.05 -5.16 12.76
CA GLY A 377 -9.17 -6.59 13.09
C GLY A 377 -10.55 -7.23 12.95
N ILE A 378 -11.53 -6.52 12.36
CA ILE A 378 -12.88 -7.00 12.06
C ILE A 378 -13.20 -6.56 10.63
N LEU A 379 -13.37 -7.53 9.74
CA LEU A 379 -13.61 -7.33 8.31
C LEU A 379 -15.09 -7.53 7.93
N PHE A 380 -15.88 -8.16 8.79
CA PHE A 380 -17.32 -8.40 8.58
C PHE A 380 -18.20 -7.83 9.69
N ASN A 381 -19.12 -6.95 9.31
CA ASN A 381 -20.15 -6.36 10.15
C ASN A 381 -21.53 -6.94 9.79
N ALA A 382 -22.15 -7.67 10.71
CA ALA A 382 -23.44 -8.34 10.48
C ALA A 382 -24.65 -7.41 10.21
N ARG A 383 -24.46 -6.08 10.20
CA ARG A 383 -25.48 -5.10 9.78
C ARG A 383 -25.48 -4.83 8.27
N GLU A 384 -24.36 -5.05 7.59
CA GLU A 384 -24.19 -4.76 6.15
C GLU A 384 -23.42 -5.94 5.52
N PRO A 385 -24.11 -7.06 5.21
CA PRO A 385 -23.47 -8.31 4.82
C PRO A 385 -23.11 -8.36 3.33
N ASP A 386 -22.27 -7.43 2.87
CA ASP A 386 -21.58 -7.59 1.57
C ASP A 386 -20.34 -8.48 1.76
N VAL A 387 -20.32 -9.60 1.05
CA VAL A 387 -19.20 -10.55 0.93
C VAL A 387 -18.76 -10.76 -0.52
N ALA A 388 -19.37 -10.07 -1.49
CA ALA A 388 -19.02 -10.21 -2.92
C ALA A 388 -17.56 -9.80 -3.19
N TRP A 389 -17.03 -8.86 -2.40
CA TRP A 389 -15.62 -8.43 -2.45
C TRP A 389 -14.62 -9.54 -2.12
N ALA A 390 -15.02 -10.56 -1.35
CA ALA A 390 -14.15 -11.67 -0.92
C ALA A 390 -14.20 -12.87 -1.88
N GLN A 391 -15.24 -12.95 -2.73
CA GLN A 391 -15.43 -14.04 -3.69
C GLN A 391 -14.31 -14.06 -4.75
N SER A 392 -13.97 -15.27 -5.22
CA SER A 392 -13.07 -15.44 -6.37
C SER A 392 -13.79 -14.98 -7.64
N GLN A 393 -13.19 -14.04 -8.37
CA GLN A 393 -13.72 -13.51 -9.63
C GLN A 393 -12.86 -13.98 -10.79
N VAL A 394 -13.48 -14.38 -11.91
CA VAL A 394 -12.81 -14.72 -13.17
C VAL A 394 -12.88 -13.50 -14.09
N ILE A 395 -11.72 -12.99 -14.51
CA ILE A 395 -11.60 -11.77 -15.32
C ILE A 395 -10.78 -12.09 -16.58
N GLU A 396 -11.29 -11.64 -17.73
CA GLU A 396 -10.65 -11.85 -19.03
C GLU A 396 -10.03 -10.55 -19.55
N LEU A 397 -8.71 -10.59 -19.82
CA LEU A 397 -7.91 -9.47 -20.29
C LEU A 397 -7.54 -9.69 -21.77
N PRO A 398 -8.14 -8.96 -22.72
CA PRO A 398 -7.78 -9.05 -24.13
C PRO A 398 -6.50 -8.24 -24.41
N LEU A 399 -5.39 -8.93 -24.67
CA LEU A 399 -4.18 -8.34 -25.24
C LEU A 399 -4.35 -8.24 -26.76
N ASN A 400 -4.71 -7.03 -27.21
CA ASN A 400 -4.89 -6.65 -28.61
C ASN A 400 -3.75 -5.72 -29.07
N GLU A 401 -2.54 -6.27 -29.11
CA GLU A 401 -1.33 -5.57 -29.58
C GLU A 401 -1.21 -5.69 -31.11
N SER A 402 -0.73 -4.64 -31.78
CA SER A 402 -0.52 -4.64 -33.24
C SER A 402 0.76 -5.36 -33.63
N LEU A 403 0.63 -6.36 -34.52
CA LEU A 403 1.72 -7.26 -34.89
C LEU A 403 2.60 -6.64 -35.99
N ASN A 404 3.36 -5.62 -35.58
CA ASN A 404 4.14 -4.75 -36.47
C ASN A 404 5.45 -5.40 -37.00
N VAL A 405 5.88 -6.51 -36.39
CA VAL A 405 7.16 -7.21 -36.63
C VAL A 405 6.90 -8.69 -36.90
N GLY A 406 7.37 -9.20 -38.04
CA GLY A 406 7.30 -10.63 -38.39
C GLY A 406 8.21 -11.52 -37.54
N GLY A 407 7.93 -12.82 -37.55
CA GLY A 407 8.69 -13.87 -36.84
C GLY A 407 7.97 -14.43 -35.61
N GLU A 408 8.73 -15.01 -34.67
CA GLU A 408 8.20 -15.69 -33.49
C GLU A 408 7.80 -14.71 -32.38
N TRP A 409 6.58 -14.85 -31.85
CA TRP A 409 6.09 -14.12 -30.66
C TRP A 409 5.70 -15.11 -29.56
N LEU A 410 6.19 -14.89 -28.35
CA LEU A 410 5.90 -15.68 -27.15
C LEU A 410 5.38 -14.77 -26.04
N TYR A 411 4.29 -15.18 -25.39
CA TYR A 411 3.74 -14.55 -24.18
C TYR A 411 3.77 -15.57 -23.04
N SER A 412 4.19 -15.12 -21.85
CA SER A 412 4.36 -15.97 -20.65
C SER A 412 3.83 -15.27 -19.42
N ILE A 413 2.96 -15.95 -18.64
CA ILE A 413 2.53 -15.47 -17.33
C ILE A 413 3.61 -15.85 -16.31
N GLU A 414 4.05 -14.89 -15.50
CA GLU A 414 5.07 -15.10 -14.46
C GLU A 414 4.46 -15.20 -13.07
N GLU A 415 3.61 -14.26 -12.69
CA GLU A 415 3.04 -14.16 -11.33
C GLU A 415 1.60 -13.65 -11.35
N VAL A 416 0.79 -14.13 -10.40
CA VAL A 416 -0.55 -13.61 -10.09
C VAL A 416 -0.66 -13.39 -8.59
N HIS A 417 -1.06 -12.19 -8.17
CA HIS A 417 -1.25 -11.80 -6.78
C HIS A 417 -2.73 -11.50 -6.55
N ASP A 418 -3.29 -11.89 -5.40
CA ASP A 418 -4.66 -11.58 -5.00
C ASP A 418 -4.76 -10.44 -3.96
N GLY A 419 -5.99 -10.01 -3.68
CA GLY A 419 -6.27 -8.95 -2.70
C GLY A 419 -5.97 -9.36 -1.25
N SER A 420 -5.80 -10.64 -0.96
CA SER A 420 -5.49 -11.18 0.38
C SER A 420 -3.99 -11.39 0.58
N GLY A 421 -3.15 -11.08 -0.42
CA GLY A 421 -1.69 -11.23 -0.36
C GLY A 421 -1.17 -12.62 -0.75
N ASN A 422 -2.00 -13.51 -1.30
CA ASN A 422 -1.53 -14.77 -1.86
C ASN A 422 -0.87 -14.55 -3.22
N VAL A 423 0.17 -15.32 -3.53
CA VAL A 423 0.92 -15.22 -4.79
C VAL A 423 1.06 -16.59 -5.44
N ALA A 424 0.57 -16.73 -6.66
CA ALA A 424 0.86 -17.86 -7.54
C ALA A 424 2.01 -17.47 -8.48
N ASN A 425 3.11 -18.22 -8.41
CA ASN A 425 4.30 -18.00 -9.23
C ASN A 425 4.46 -19.16 -10.23
N TYR A 426 4.61 -18.83 -11.51
CA TYR A 426 4.77 -19.76 -12.62
C TYR A 426 6.17 -19.74 -13.25
N SER A 427 7.04 -18.80 -12.86
CA SER A 427 8.39 -18.65 -13.44
C SER A 427 9.24 -19.93 -13.34
N THR A 428 9.09 -20.70 -12.27
CA THR A 428 9.79 -21.97 -12.04
C THR A 428 9.40 -23.09 -13.02
N LEU A 429 8.29 -22.96 -13.76
CA LEU A 429 7.88 -23.92 -14.79
C LEU A 429 8.53 -23.64 -16.16
N LEU A 430 9.22 -22.50 -16.33
CA LEU A 430 9.91 -22.15 -17.57
C LEU A 430 11.34 -22.72 -17.63
N ASP A 431 11.97 -22.99 -16.48
CA ASP A 431 13.32 -23.58 -16.42
C ASP A 431 13.32 -25.09 -16.75
N GLU A 432 12.20 -25.81 -16.64
CA GLU A 432 12.08 -27.24 -16.99
C GLU A 432 11.80 -27.51 -18.50
N LEU A 433 12.28 -26.64 -19.39
CA LEU A 433 11.97 -26.64 -20.83
C LEU A 433 12.35 -27.94 -21.60
N ASP A 434 13.20 -28.80 -21.04
CA ASP A 434 13.68 -30.05 -21.67
C ASP A 434 12.70 -31.26 -21.57
N ARG A 435 11.51 -31.11 -20.97
CA ARG A 435 10.52 -32.22 -20.88
C ARG A 435 9.09 -31.82 -21.29
N PRO A 436 8.55 -32.37 -22.39
CA PRO A 436 7.18 -32.08 -22.84
C PRO A 436 6.13 -32.78 -21.96
N SER A 437 5.80 -32.17 -20.82
CA SER A 437 4.66 -32.56 -19.98
C SER A 437 3.35 -32.12 -20.63
N THR A 438 2.52 -33.07 -21.05
CA THR A 438 1.25 -32.84 -21.79
C THR A 438 0.10 -32.28 -20.93
N LYS A 439 0.41 -31.58 -19.82
CA LYS A 439 -0.57 -31.09 -18.83
C LYS A 439 -0.43 -29.63 -18.39
N SER A 440 0.58 -28.89 -18.86
CA SER A 440 0.85 -27.49 -18.45
C SER A 440 1.01 -26.51 -19.62
N GLN A 441 0.28 -26.73 -20.72
CA GLN A 441 0.34 -25.90 -21.94
C GLN A 441 -0.45 -24.58 -21.85
N SER A 442 -0.78 -24.10 -20.65
CA SER A 442 -1.77 -23.03 -20.41
C SER A 442 -1.20 -21.73 -19.85
N GLN A 443 0.07 -21.69 -19.46
CA GLN A 443 0.72 -20.55 -18.80
C GLN A 443 1.51 -19.67 -19.80
N TRP A 444 1.74 -20.19 -21.00
CA TRP A 444 2.45 -19.51 -22.08
C TRP A 444 1.80 -19.84 -23.43
N HIS A 445 1.98 -18.98 -24.43
CA HIS A 445 1.46 -19.18 -25.78
C HIS A 445 2.40 -18.56 -26.82
N GLN A 446 2.70 -19.33 -27.86
CA GLN A 446 3.59 -18.94 -28.96
C GLN A 446 2.83 -18.94 -30.29
N PHE A 447 3.04 -17.91 -31.11
CA PHE A 447 2.50 -17.82 -32.47
C PHE A 447 3.52 -17.18 -33.43
N SER A 448 3.36 -17.44 -34.72
CA SER A 448 4.19 -16.92 -35.81
C SER A 448 3.48 -15.79 -36.56
N VAL A 449 4.20 -14.70 -36.82
CA VAL A 449 3.70 -13.53 -37.57
C VAL A 449 4.37 -13.49 -38.94
N HIS A 450 3.57 -13.71 -39.98
CA HIS A 450 4.01 -13.85 -41.37
C HIS A 450 3.90 -12.52 -42.14
N GLU A 451 4.82 -12.30 -43.08
CA GLU A 451 4.80 -11.11 -43.94
C GLU A 451 3.74 -11.24 -45.04
N ARG A 452 3.16 -10.11 -45.47
CA ARG A 452 2.18 -10.11 -46.58
C ARG A 452 2.94 -10.06 -47.92
N PRO A 453 2.74 -11.02 -48.84
CA PRO A 453 3.50 -11.04 -50.09
C PRO A 453 3.14 -9.85 -50.98
N ARG A 454 4.13 -9.22 -51.61
CA ARG A 454 3.95 -8.09 -52.54
C ARG A 454 4.39 -8.47 -53.94
N LEU A 455 3.55 -8.21 -54.93
CA LEU A 455 3.75 -8.66 -56.31
C LEU A 455 3.52 -7.53 -57.31
N SER A 456 4.43 -7.36 -58.27
CA SER A 456 4.18 -6.61 -59.50
C SER A 456 4.62 -7.42 -60.71
N LEU A 457 4.35 -6.92 -61.91
CA LEU A 457 5.08 -7.31 -63.11
C LEU A 457 6.41 -6.54 -63.18
N SER A 458 7.31 -6.99 -64.04
CA SER A 458 8.62 -6.39 -64.26
C SER A 458 9.01 -6.49 -65.73
N GLY A 459 9.67 -5.46 -66.28
CA GLY A 459 10.03 -5.40 -67.70
C GLY A 459 8.86 -5.26 -68.68
N CYS A 460 7.60 -5.39 -68.23
CA CYS A 460 6.41 -5.19 -69.04
C CYS A 460 5.42 -4.20 -68.38
N ASN A 461 4.84 -3.31 -69.18
CA ASN A 461 3.76 -2.38 -68.81
C ASN A 461 3.00 -1.94 -70.08
N ALA A 462 2.22 -0.85 -70.00
CA ALA A 462 1.46 -0.32 -71.15
C ALA A 462 2.31 0.37 -72.24
N GLN A 463 3.60 0.59 -72.02
CA GLN A 463 4.56 1.18 -72.97
C GLN A 463 5.52 0.13 -73.54
N HIS A 464 5.95 -0.81 -72.70
CA HIS A 464 6.87 -1.90 -73.04
C HIS A 464 6.09 -3.22 -72.95
N PHE A 465 5.71 -3.77 -74.10
CA PHE A 465 4.97 -5.03 -74.20
C PHE A 465 5.92 -6.19 -74.52
N ILE A 466 5.48 -7.43 -74.28
CA ILE A 466 6.27 -8.63 -74.61
C ILE A 466 5.90 -9.09 -76.02
N GLU A 467 6.89 -9.21 -76.91
CA GLU A 467 6.71 -9.85 -78.22
C GLU A 467 7.12 -11.33 -78.16
N VAL A 468 6.31 -12.22 -78.73
CA VAL A 468 6.58 -13.67 -78.76
C VAL A 468 6.18 -14.26 -80.11
N ALA A 469 7.06 -15.06 -80.72
CA ALA A 469 6.80 -15.77 -81.96
C ALA A 469 5.49 -16.60 -81.87
N ARG A 470 4.68 -16.58 -82.93
CA ARG A 470 3.31 -17.10 -82.93
C ARG A 470 3.28 -18.63 -82.75
N GLY A 471 3.16 -19.06 -81.50
CA GLY A 471 3.09 -20.47 -81.12
C GLY A 471 4.01 -20.85 -79.96
N GLU A 472 4.98 -20.00 -79.63
CA GLU A 472 5.90 -20.19 -78.52
C GLU A 472 5.30 -19.69 -77.20
N ASN A 473 5.92 -20.08 -76.08
CA ASN A 473 5.52 -19.65 -74.74
C ASN A 473 6.59 -18.73 -74.15
N VAL A 474 6.19 -17.80 -73.28
CA VAL A 474 7.09 -16.94 -72.50
C VAL A 474 6.69 -16.94 -71.03
N ASP A 475 7.63 -16.67 -70.13
CA ASP A 475 7.33 -16.45 -68.71
C ASP A 475 6.60 -15.11 -68.50
N LEU A 476 5.48 -15.12 -67.78
CA LEU A 476 4.91 -13.90 -67.20
C LEU A 476 5.91 -13.35 -66.17
N PRO A 477 6.42 -12.11 -66.33
CA PRO A 477 7.60 -11.64 -65.59
C PRO A 477 7.26 -11.12 -64.19
N LEU A 478 6.77 -12.03 -63.34
CA LEU A 478 6.42 -11.79 -61.95
C LEU A 478 7.64 -11.31 -61.13
N LYS A 479 7.45 -10.27 -60.33
CA LYS A 479 8.42 -9.78 -59.35
C LYS A 479 7.78 -9.74 -57.96
N PHE A 480 8.22 -10.64 -57.09
CA PHE A 480 7.97 -10.57 -55.66
C PHE A 480 8.88 -9.53 -55.01
N HIS A 481 8.33 -8.66 -54.16
CA HIS A 481 9.08 -7.62 -53.45
C HIS A 481 9.19 -7.98 -51.97
N GLN A 482 10.42 -8.22 -51.50
CA GLN A 482 10.68 -8.62 -50.11
C GLN A 482 10.25 -7.55 -49.10
N SER A 483 9.78 -7.99 -47.93
CA SER A 483 9.38 -7.16 -46.79
C SER A 483 9.81 -7.82 -45.49
N GLY A 484 10.41 -7.07 -44.56
CA GLY A 484 10.79 -7.57 -43.24
C GLY A 484 11.71 -8.80 -43.30
N GLN A 485 11.28 -9.92 -42.71
CA GLN A 485 12.00 -11.20 -42.75
C GLN A 485 11.82 -11.97 -44.07
N GLY A 486 11.03 -11.45 -45.00
CA GLY A 486 10.60 -12.15 -46.22
C GLY A 486 9.49 -13.16 -45.92
N TYR A 487 9.17 -13.98 -46.93
CA TYR A 487 8.09 -14.96 -46.88
C TYR A 487 8.48 -16.29 -47.55
N GLU A 488 9.78 -16.61 -47.63
CA GLU A 488 10.27 -17.77 -48.39
C GLU A 488 9.76 -19.13 -47.86
N GLY A 489 9.44 -19.22 -46.57
CA GLY A 489 8.81 -20.39 -45.94
C GLY A 489 7.28 -20.42 -46.02
N ASP A 490 6.61 -19.37 -46.51
CA ASP A 490 5.14 -19.26 -46.48
C ASP A 490 4.47 -19.86 -47.72
N GLY A 491 5.23 -20.55 -48.58
CA GLY A 491 4.70 -21.26 -49.73
C GLY A 491 3.84 -22.47 -49.33
N PRO A 492 2.85 -22.88 -50.16
CA PRO A 492 2.62 -22.41 -51.52
C PRO A 492 1.87 -21.08 -51.61
N PHE A 493 2.09 -20.35 -52.71
CA PHE A 493 1.41 -19.08 -52.99
C PHE A 493 0.28 -19.29 -53.99
N SER A 494 -0.89 -18.70 -53.74
CA SER A 494 -1.98 -18.61 -54.71
C SER A 494 -1.86 -17.30 -55.50
N LEU A 495 -1.76 -17.41 -56.82
CA LEU A 495 -1.79 -16.29 -57.76
C LEU A 495 -3.13 -16.30 -58.52
N MET A 496 -3.78 -15.16 -58.65
CA MET A 496 -4.90 -14.96 -59.56
C MET A 496 -4.57 -13.86 -60.57
N TYR A 497 -4.80 -14.15 -61.85
CA TYR A 497 -4.68 -13.18 -62.94
C TYR A 497 -5.80 -13.37 -63.96
N SER A 498 -6.09 -12.33 -64.73
CA SER A 498 -7.13 -12.30 -65.77
C SER A 498 -6.52 -12.03 -67.13
N PHE A 499 -7.15 -12.58 -68.17
CA PHE A 499 -6.72 -12.41 -69.56
C PHE A 499 -7.86 -11.87 -70.42
N SER A 500 -7.58 -10.84 -71.23
CA SER A 500 -8.47 -10.35 -72.29
C SER A 500 -7.72 -10.24 -73.63
N GLY A 501 -8.11 -11.09 -74.58
CA GLY A 501 -7.63 -11.08 -75.96
C GLY A 501 -8.42 -10.12 -76.86
N GLY A 502 -7.90 -9.82 -78.06
CA GLY A 502 -8.51 -8.88 -79.00
C GLY A 502 -9.77 -9.38 -79.71
N ASP A 503 -9.90 -10.69 -79.93
CA ASP A 503 -10.96 -11.28 -80.77
C ASP A 503 -12.32 -11.46 -80.06
N GLN A 504 -12.52 -10.84 -78.88
CA GLN A 504 -13.78 -10.88 -78.13
C GLN A 504 -14.17 -9.50 -77.59
N GLU A 505 -14.58 -8.60 -78.49
CA GLU A 505 -15.41 -7.45 -78.11
C GLU A 505 -16.77 -7.94 -77.59
N SER A 506 -16.85 -8.15 -76.28
CA SER A 506 -18.12 -8.29 -75.57
C SER A 506 -18.67 -6.89 -75.32
N GLU A 507 -19.81 -6.54 -75.92
CA GLU A 507 -20.46 -5.23 -75.73
C GLU A 507 -20.96 -5.01 -74.28
N ASP A 508 -20.94 -6.06 -73.45
CA ASP A 508 -21.23 -5.99 -72.01
C ASP A 508 -19.98 -6.35 -71.18
N GLY A 509 -19.77 -5.62 -70.08
CA GLY A 509 -18.49 -5.43 -69.37
C GLY A 509 -18.00 -6.61 -68.53
N SER A 510 -18.11 -7.83 -69.05
CA SER A 510 -17.76 -9.06 -68.35
C SER A 510 -16.24 -9.22 -68.10
N PRO A 511 -15.81 -9.79 -66.96
CA PRO A 511 -14.40 -9.89 -66.61
C PRO A 511 -13.67 -10.93 -67.46
N GLY A 512 -12.51 -10.54 -68.03
CA GLY A 512 -11.64 -11.41 -68.80
C GLY A 512 -11.21 -12.67 -68.04
N LYS A 513 -11.05 -13.78 -68.75
CA LYS A 513 -10.98 -15.15 -68.23
C LYS A 513 -9.94 -15.29 -67.10
N ILE A 514 -10.44 -15.37 -65.86
CA ILE A 514 -9.63 -15.50 -64.65
C ILE A 514 -8.97 -16.88 -64.61
N ARG A 515 -7.66 -16.90 -64.34
CA ARG A 515 -6.85 -18.11 -64.10
C ARG A 515 -6.26 -18.02 -62.68
N GLN A 516 -6.49 -19.04 -61.88
CA GLN A 516 -5.84 -19.23 -60.57
C GLN A 516 -4.72 -20.26 -60.71
N LEU A 517 -3.56 -20.01 -60.09
CA LEU A 517 -2.37 -20.86 -60.21
C LEU A 517 -1.57 -20.88 -58.89
N THR A 518 -1.16 -22.08 -58.49
CA THR A 518 -0.39 -22.29 -57.25
C THR A 518 1.11 -22.36 -57.53
N LEU A 519 1.86 -21.40 -56.97
CA LEU A 519 3.32 -21.33 -57.07
C LEU A 519 3.96 -22.01 -55.86
N LYS A 520 4.87 -22.97 -56.10
CA LYS A 520 5.63 -23.67 -55.04
C LYS A 520 6.83 -22.87 -54.52
N SER A 521 7.27 -21.86 -55.26
CA SER A 521 8.45 -21.03 -54.95
C SER A 521 8.31 -19.65 -55.58
N LEU A 522 8.91 -18.63 -54.96
CA LEU A 522 8.97 -17.25 -55.46
C LEU A 522 9.68 -17.10 -56.81
N ASN A 523 10.47 -18.10 -57.21
CA ASN A 523 11.16 -18.14 -58.50
C ASN A 523 10.35 -18.85 -59.60
N GLN A 524 9.22 -19.49 -59.28
CA GLN A 524 8.36 -20.10 -60.30
C GLN A 524 7.66 -19.00 -61.12
N ARG A 525 7.67 -19.13 -62.44
CA ARG A 525 6.99 -18.24 -63.38
C ARG A 525 5.93 -19.03 -64.16
N PRO A 526 4.71 -18.50 -64.34
CA PRO A 526 3.70 -19.15 -65.17
C PRO A 526 3.89 -18.76 -66.63
N GLN A 527 3.78 -19.74 -67.52
CA GLN A 527 3.99 -19.58 -68.96
C GLN A 527 2.71 -19.06 -69.64
N ILE A 528 2.87 -18.08 -70.54
CA ILE A 528 1.81 -17.42 -71.31
C ILE A 528 2.16 -17.41 -72.81
N ARG A 529 1.15 -17.22 -73.68
CA ARG A 529 1.28 -17.39 -75.14
C ARG A 529 0.23 -16.66 -75.98
N GLU A 530 -0.96 -16.45 -75.45
CA GLU A 530 -2.11 -15.86 -76.17
C GLU A 530 -1.96 -14.33 -76.22
N SER A 531 -2.11 -13.69 -77.38
CA SER A 531 -2.01 -12.22 -77.47
C SER A 531 -3.18 -11.52 -76.79
N GLY A 532 -2.88 -10.53 -75.95
CA GLY A 532 -3.86 -9.82 -75.14
C GLY A 532 -3.27 -9.19 -73.89
N TRP A 533 -4.14 -8.66 -73.04
CA TRP A 533 -3.79 -8.10 -71.74
C TRP A 533 -3.84 -9.17 -70.64
N TYR A 534 -2.75 -9.30 -69.90
CA TYR A 534 -2.63 -10.09 -68.67
C TYR A 534 -2.58 -9.13 -67.48
N ASN A 535 -3.59 -9.20 -66.60
CA ASN A 535 -3.70 -8.34 -65.42
C ASN A 535 -3.61 -9.17 -64.14
N LEU A 536 -2.77 -8.77 -63.19
CA LEU A 536 -2.68 -9.38 -61.87
C LEU A 536 -3.88 -8.97 -61.01
N ASN A 537 -4.61 -9.94 -60.46
CA ASN A 537 -5.79 -9.69 -59.63
C ASN A 537 -5.51 -9.82 -58.14
N SER A 538 -4.80 -10.88 -57.72
CA SER A 538 -4.45 -11.07 -56.31
C SER A 538 -3.27 -12.04 -56.12
N VAL A 539 -2.66 -11.98 -54.94
CA VAL A 539 -1.62 -12.91 -54.47
C VAL A 539 -1.85 -13.23 -53.00
N SER A 540 -1.60 -14.47 -52.58
CA SER A 540 -1.53 -14.85 -51.16
C SER A 540 -0.45 -15.90 -50.92
N SER A 541 0.08 -15.96 -49.70
CA SER A 541 0.81 -17.12 -49.18
C SER A 541 -0.18 -18.13 -48.58
N GLN A 542 0.31 -19.21 -47.95
CA GLN A 542 -0.56 -20.17 -47.25
C GLN A 542 -1.22 -19.58 -45.98
N PHE A 543 -0.65 -18.50 -45.43
CA PHE A 543 -1.16 -17.82 -44.23
C PHE A 543 -1.78 -16.45 -44.55
N CYS A 544 -1.21 -15.69 -45.49
CA CYS A 544 -1.47 -14.26 -45.62
C CYS A 544 -1.83 -13.83 -47.03
N SER A 545 -2.97 -13.13 -47.15
CA SER A 545 -3.29 -12.32 -48.32
C SER A 545 -2.25 -11.22 -48.52
N GLY A 546 -1.77 -11.10 -49.75
CA GLY A 546 -0.80 -10.10 -50.18
C GLY A 546 -1.42 -8.93 -50.94
N GLU A 547 -0.55 -8.20 -51.64
CA GLU A 547 -0.84 -6.93 -52.30
C GLU A 547 -0.28 -6.94 -53.74
N VAL A 548 -1.04 -6.40 -54.68
CA VAL A 548 -0.59 -6.15 -56.06
C VAL A 548 -0.15 -4.68 -56.19
N LEU A 549 1.03 -4.48 -56.76
CA LEU A 549 1.66 -3.18 -57.00
C LEU A 549 1.77 -2.91 -58.51
N GLU A 550 1.77 -1.63 -58.90
CA GLU A 550 1.98 -1.27 -60.31
C GLU A 550 3.44 -1.50 -60.75
N PRO A 551 3.71 -1.98 -61.99
CA PRO A 551 2.74 -2.32 -63.02
C PRO A 551 1.99 -3.63 -62.73
N SER A 552 0.65 -3.56 -62.73
CA SER A 552 -0.26 -4.70 -62.52
C SER A 552 -0.68 -5.39 -63.83
N SER A 553 -0.47 -4.73 -64.97
CA SER A 553 -0.91 -5.19 -66.29
C SER A 553 0.22 -5.23 -67.31
N CYS A 554 0.20 -6.24 -68.18
CA CYS A 554 1.14 -6.46 -69.26
C CYS A 554 0.40 -6.84 -70.54
N PHE A 555 0.85 -6.34 -71.69
CA PHE A 555 0.37 -6.75 -72.99
C PHE A 555 1.35 -7.74 -73.63
N LEU A 556 0.82 -8.82 -74.21
CA LEU A 556 1.57 -9.77 -75.03
C LEU A 556 1.14 -9.61 -76.49
N HIS A 557 2.11 -9.38 -77.38
CA HIS A 557 1.93 -9.28 -78.81
C HIS A 557 2.49 -10.52 -79.52
N ASN A 558 1.71 -11.14 -80.41
CA ASN A 558 2.19 -12.18 -81.31
C ASN A 558 2.30 -11.63 -82.75
N PRO A 559 3.46 -11.10 -83.16
CA PRO A 559 3.62 -10.55 -84.50
C PRO A 559 3.54 -11.65 -85.58
N PRO A 560 3.12 -11.31 -86.81
CA PRO A 560 3.14 -12.22 -87.96
C PRO A 560 4.58 -12.58 -88.36
N GLU A 561 4.77 -13.69 -89.08
CA GLU A 561 6.09 -14.06 -89.61
C GLU A 561 6.63 -13.04 -90.62
N PRO A 562 7.97 -12.89 -90.76
CA PRO A 562 8.56 -11.91 -91.67
C PRO A 562 8.39 -12.29 -93.14
N GLU A 563 7.67 -11.46 -93.89
CA GLU A 563 7.46 -11.60 -95.34
C GLU A 563 7.75 -10.29 -96.08
N VAL A 564 8.09 -10.38 -97.36
CA VAL A 564 8.24 -9.22 -98.26
C VAL A 564 7.51 -9.44 -99.58
N THR A 565 6.70 -8.46 -99.97
CA THR A 565 6.17 -8.31 -101.32
C THR A 565 6.96 -7.22 -102.03
N VAL A 566 7.67 -7.59 -103.10
CA VAL A 566 8.45 -6.65 -103.93
C VAL A 566 7.57 -6.10 -105.04
N LYS A 567 7.43 -4.78 -105.09
CA LYS A 567 6.92 -4.02 -106.25
C LYS A 567 8.03 -3.13 -106.77
N TYR A 568 7.99 -2.79 -108.04
CA TYR A 568 8.98 -1.89 -108.62
C TYR A 568 8.36 -1.06 -109.74
N GLU A 569 8.69 0.22 -109.76
CA GLU A 569 8.48 1.08 -110.92
C GLU A 569 9.81 1.59 -111.43
N LYS A 570 9.98 1.59 -112.76
CA LYS A 570 11.02 2.40 -113.38
C LYS A 570 10.56 3.84 -113.25
N VAL A 571 11.25 4.64 -112.46
CA VAL A 571 11.02 6.08 -112.41
C VAL A 571 11.40 6.63 -113.80
N PHE A 572 10.67 7.61 -114.32
CA PHE A 572 11.05 8.35 -115.51
C PHE A 572 11.02 9.87 -115.21
N ASP A 573 11.82 10.66 -115.91
CA ASP A 573 11.70 12.11 -115.85
C ASP A 573 10.38 12.51 -116.52
N LYS A 574 9.44 13.04 -115.73
CA LYS A 574 8.11 13.44 -116.22
C LYS A 574 8.15 14.61 -117.22
N CYS A 575 9.31 15.25 -117.42
CA CYS A 575 9.52 16.26 -118.45
C CYS A 575 10.32 15.77 -119.67
N ALA A 576 11.03 14.63 -119.59
CA ALA A 576 11.93 14.15 -120.65
C ALA A 576 11.77 12.66 -121.05
N ASN A 577 10.90 11.91 -120.37
CA ASN A 577 10.48 10.53 -120.67
C ASN A 577 11.61 9.47 -120.80
N ASN A 578 12.75 9.71 -120.17
CA ASN A 578 13.86 8.74 -120.02
C ASN A 578 13.86 8.15 -118.60
N PRO A 579 14.36 6.92 -118.37
CA PRO A 579 14.36 6.29 -117.05
C PRO A 579 15.33 7.01 -116.08
N VAL A 580 14.93 7.07 -114.81
CA VAL A 580 15.59 7.89 -113.78
C VAL A 580 15.85 7.19 -112.44
N GLY A 581 15.54 5.90 -112.33
CA GLY A 581 15.66 5.12 -111.10
C GLY A 581 14.84 3.83 -111.19
N LEU A 582 15.18 2.83 -110.38
CA LEU A 582 14.22 1.80 -109.98
C LEU A 582 13.75 2.15 -108.57
N LEU A 583 12.47 2.46 -108.43
CA LEU A 583 11.87 2.69 -107.14
C LEU A 583 11.26 1.37 -106.69
N VAL A 584 11.93 0.69 -105.76
CA VAL A 584 11.59 -0.67 -105.35
C VAL A 584 10.89 -0.63 -104.01
N ASP A 585 9.56 -0.63 -104.09
CA ASP A 585 8.66 -0.69 -102.93
C ASP A 585 8.65 -2.10 -102.36
N LEU A 586 9.26 -2.24 -101.17
CA LEU A 586 9.19 -3.43 -100.35
C LEU A 586 8.08 -3.24 -99.32
N ASP A 587 6.94 -3.87 -99.57
CA ASP A 587 5.90 -4.03 -98.55
C ASP A 587 6.31 -5.19 -97.64
N LEU A 588 6.66 -4.88 -96.38
CA LEU A 588 7.13 -5.84 -95.37
C LEU A 588 6.04 -6.14 -94.34
N THR A 589 5.97 -7.40 -93.92
CA THR A 589 5.13 -7.89 -92.81
C THR A 589 6.05 -8.47 -91.74
N GLY A 590 5.80 -8.24 -90.45
CA GLY A 590 6.61 -8.72 -89.31
C GLY A 590 6.98 -7.60 -88.31
N SER A 591 7.97 -7.81 -87.43
CA SER A 591 8.39 -6.83 -86.41
C SER A 591 9.74 -6.14 -86.72
N PRO A 592 9.76 -4.86 -87.14
CA PRO A 592 11.00 -4.15 -87.44
C PRO A 592 11.87 -3.88 -86.19
N PRO A 593 13.20 -3.70 -86.33
CA PRO A 593 13.99 -3.69 -87.57
C PRO A 593 14.11 -5.04 -88.30
N PHE A 594 13.69 -5.04 -89.57
CA PHE A 594 13.97 -6.14 -90.48
C PHE A 594 15.44 -6.10 -90.92
N ARG A 595 16.01 -7.28 -91.19
CA ARG A 595 17.34 -7.45 -91.77
C ARG A 595 17.16 -8.22 -93.07
N LEU A 596 17.18 -7.48 -94.19
CA LEU A 596 16.97 -7.99 -95.53
C LEU A 596 18.31 -8.10 -96.27
N ARG A 597 18.62 -9.27 -96.82
CA ARG A 597 19.84 -9.47 -97.63
C ARG A 597 19.51 -9.57 -99.11
N TYR A 598 20.23 -8.80 -99.93
CA TYR A 598 20.08 -8.76 -101.38
C TYR A 598 21.42 -8.55 -102.09
N VAL A 599 21.41 -8.71 -103.40
CA VAL A 599 22.59 -8.66 -104.28
C VAL A 599 22.34 -7.67 -105.42
N ILE A 600 23.35 -6.86 -105.73
CA ILE A 600 23.42 -5.95 -106.88
C ILE A 600 24.46 -6.51 -107.86
N GLU A 601 24.11 -6.62 -109.13
CA GLU A 601 24.96 -7.13 -110.19
C GLU A 601 25.07 -6.05 -111.29
N HIS A 602 26.28 -5.59 -111.61
CA HIS A 602 26.51 -4.53 -112.59
C HIS A 602 27.83 -4.73 -113.33
N SER A 603 28.12 -3.91 -114.34
CA SER A 603 29.26 -4.12 -115.27
C SER A 603 30.66 -4.15 -114.62
N LYS A 604 30.80 -3.68 -113.36
CA LYS A 604 32.05 -3.71 -112.58
C LYS A 604 32.12 -4.88 -111.59
N GLY A 605 31.02 -5.58 -111.29
CA GLY A 605 31.02 -6.70 -110.35
C GLY A 605 29.68 -7.00 -109.67
N VAL A 606 29.74 -7.80 -108.60
CA VAL A 606 28.59 -8.26 -107.81
C VAL A 606 28.78 -7.87 -106.35
N GLU A 607 27.84 -7.09 -105.80
CA GLU A 607 27.84 -6.62 -104.42
C GLU A 607 26.70 -7.27 -103.63
N THR A 608 26.99 -7.89 -102.48
CA THR A 608 25.95 -8.29 -101.52
C THR A 608 25.74 -7.17 -100.51
N LYS A 609 24.49 -6.72 -100.32
CA LYS A 609 24.11 -5.71 -99.33
C LYS A 609 23.10 -6.29 -98.34
N SER A 610 23.31 -5.95 -97.07
CA SER A 610 22.39 -6.24 -95.97
C SER A 610 21.80 -4.91 -95.51
N GLN A 611 20.50 -4.73 -95.71
CA GLN A 611 19.79 -3.52 -95.30
C GLN A 611 19.03 -3.80 -94.01
N THR A 612 19.32 -3.00 -92.98
CA THR A 612 18.43 -2.87 -91.83
C THR A 612 17.28 -1.94 -92.22
N ILE A 613 16.05 -2.32 -91.89
CA ILE A 613 14.84 -1.64 -92.31
C ILE A 613 13.92 -1.46 -91.10
N ASP A 614 13.83 -0.24 -90.59
CA ASP A 614 13.17 0.08 -89.32
C ASP A 614 11.64 0.27 -89.44
N GLY A 615 11.01 -0.26 -90.50
CA GLY A 615 9.58 -0.08 -90.75
C GLY A 615 8.96 -1.10 -91.71
N LEU A 616 7.63 -1.22 -91.66
CA LEU A 616 6.82 -2.16 -92.47
C LEU A 616 6.81 -1.85 -93.98
N ARG A 617 7.38 -0.74 -94.41
CA ARG A 617 7.64 -0.46 -95.82
C ARG A 617 9.00 0.20 -95.92
N THR A 618 9.78 -0.21 -96.92
CA THR A 618 10.89 0.61 -97.39
C THR A 618 10.85 0.73 -98.90
N GLN A 619 11.30 1.86 -99.37
CA GLN A 619 11.44 2.16 -100.77
C GLN A 619 12.94 2.17 -101.05
N LEU A 620 13.48 1.07 -101.57
CA LEU A 620 14.87 1.04 -102.00
C LEU A 620 14.96 1.85 -103.30
N ASP A 621 15.51 3.06 -103.19
CA ASP A 621 15.73 3.92 -104.34
C ASP A 621 17.03 3.51 -105.03
N PHE A 622 16.89 2.74 -106.10
CA PHE A 622 18.00 2.35 -106.96
C PHE A 622 18.21 3.44 -108.02
N THR A 623 18.71 4.57 -107.54
CA THR A 623 19.14 5.77 -108.28
C THR A 623 20.67 5.89 -108.31
N PRO A 624 21.39 5.01 -109.04
CA PRO A 624 22.83 5.15 -109.22
C PRO A 624 23.22 6.52 -109.77
N SER A 625 24.21 7.14 -109.14
CA SER A 625 24.78 8.45 -109.53
C SER A 625 25.70 8.36 -110.75
N GLU A 626 26.20 7.16 -111.07
CA GLU A 626 26.85 6.85 -112.34
C GLU A 626 25.81 6.36 -113.36
N ALA A 627 25.96 6.77 -114.62
CA ALA A 627 25.11 6.28 -115.70
C ALA A 627 25.56 4.87 -116.13
N GLY A 628 24.67 3.89 -115.99
CA GLY A 628 24.89 2.51 -116.39
C GLY A 628 23.75 1.59 -115.96
N SER A 629 23.84 0.32 -116.36
CA SER A 629 22.80 -0.68 -116.15
C SER A 629 23.12 -1.59 -114.96
N TYR A 630 22.14 -1.80 -114.09
CA TYR A 630 22.26 -2.52 -112.82
C TYR A 630 21.14 -3.55 -112.67
N ARG A 631 21.42 -4.71 -112.04
CA ARG A 631 20.47 -5.80 -111.76
C ARG A 631 20.40 -6.13 -110.26
N TYR A 632 19.22 -6.50 -109.75
CA TYR A 632 18.96 -6.66 -108.31
C TYR A 632 18.22 -7.96 -107.95
N ARG A 633 18.64 -8.67 -106.88
CA ARG A 633 18.05 -9.95 -106.42
C ARG A 633 18.06 -10.13 -104.90
N PHE A 634 16.95 -10.53 -104.29
CA PHE A 634 16.80 -10.75 -102.84
C PHE A 634 17.16 -12.19 -102.40
N LEU A 635 17.50 -12.39 -101.12
CA LEU A 635 17.97 -13.67 -100.56
C LEU A 635 17.09 -14.17 -99.40
N ASP A 636 17.03 -13.41 -98.32
CA ASP A 636 16.37 -13.76 -97.05
C ASP A 636 16.04 -12.51 -96.22
N ILE A 637 15.08 -12.68 -95.31
CA ILE A 637 14.62 -11.66 -94.35
C ILE A 637 14.59 -12.24 -92.93
N ALA A 638 15.11 -11.50 -91.96
CA ALA A 638 14.90 -11.71 -90.54
C ALA A 638 14.28 -10.46 -89.92
N ASP A 639 13.75 -10.55 -88.70
CA ASP A 639 13.19 -9.39 -88.00
C ASP A 639 13.67 -9.35 -86.52
N THR A 640 12.95 -8.74 -85.58
CA THR A 640 13.32 -8.75 -84.14
C THR A 640 12.98 -10.07 -83.43
N VAL A 641 11.97 -10.80 -83.88
CA VAL A 641 11.35 -11.93 -83.18
C VAL A 641 11.64 -13.26 -83.89
N TYR A 642 11.73 -13.26 -85.21
CA TYR A 642 11.90 -14.44 -86.06
C TYR A 642 13.29 -14.51 -86.69
N ALA A 643 13.88 -15.71 -86.62
CA ALA A 643 15.14 -16.05 -87.29
C ALA A 643 15.01 -16.03 -88.84
N PRO A 644 16.12 -15.86 -89.60
CA PRO A 644 16.08 -15.65 -91.05
C PRO A 644 15.21 -16.65 -91.83
N ARG A 645 14.27 -16.11 -92.61
CA ARG A 645 13.39 -16.83 -93.54
C ARG A 645 13.86 -16.61 -94.97
N SER A 646 13.94 -17.69 -95.76
CA SER A 646 14.39 -17.63 -97.15
C SER A 646 13.35 -16.99 -98.07
N LEU A 647 13.80 -16.10 -98.95
CA LEU A 647 13.01 -15.43 -99.99
C LEU A 647 13.28 -15.96 -101.41
N LYS A 648 14.13 -16.98 -101.51
CA LYS A 648 14.42 -17.66 -102.77
C LYS A 648 13.11 -18.16 -103.40
N ASP A 649 12.95 -17.91 -104.69
CA ASP A 649 11.80 -18.31 -105.50
C ASP A 649 10.46 -17.65 -105.07
N LYS A 650 10.47 -16.73 -104.08
CA LYS A 650 9.33 -15.89 -103.64
C LYS A 650 9.36 -14.44 -104.16
N THR A 651 10.46 -13.99 -104.78
CA THR A 651 10.68 -12.57 -105.14
C THR A 651 11.28 -12.39 -106.56
N PRO A 652 10.94 -11.30 -107.28
CA PRO A 652 11.43 -11.01 -108.63
C PRO A 652 12.84 -10.39 -108.68
N VAL A 653 13.40 -10.32 -109.90
CA VAL A 653 14.71 -9.72 -110.25
C VAL A 653 14.49 -8.48 -111.14
N LEU A 654 15.28 -7.42 -110.97
CA LEU A 654 14.97 -6.04 -111.43
C LEU A 654 16.15 -5.37 -112.19
N GLU A 655 15.93 -4.50 -113.22
CA GLU A 655 17.01 -3.90 -114.07
C GLU A 655 16.74 -2.45 -114.64
N GLN A 656 17.63 -1.41 -114.53
CA GLN A 656 17.49 -0.03 -115.16
C GLN A 656 18.71 0.98 -115.16
N ASP A 657 18.52 2.24 -115.67
CA ASP A 657 19.42 3.43 -115.85
C ASP A 657 18.79 4.84 -115.38
N VAL A 658 19.45 6.04 -115.31
CA VAL A 658 19.06 7.21 -114.38
C VAL A 658 19.22 8.77 -114.73
N LYS A 659 18.30 9.76 -114.35
CA LYS A 659 18.38 11.21 -113.77
C LYS A 659 17.03 12.06 -113.44
N PRO A 660 16.65 12.58 -112.21
CA PRO A 660 15.31 13.24 -111.87
C PRO A 660 15.15 14.66 -111.13
N PRO A 661 13.97 15.40 -111.13
CA PRO A 661 13.67 16.65 -110.30
C PRO A 661 12.26 16.96 -109.59
N ALA A 662 12.24 17.87 -108.55
CA ALA A 662 11.17 18.70 -107.85
C ALA A 662 10.04 18.14 -106.88
N SER A 663 9.57 18.94 -105.86
CA SER A 663 8.91 18.50 -104.56
C SER A 663 8.04 19.53 -103.75
N ALA A 664 7.42 19.14 -102.60
CA ALA A 664 6.84 19.98 -101.50
C ALA A 664 6.88 19.28 -100.08
N HIS A 665 6.75 19.98 -98.94
CA HIS A 665 7.17 19.48 -97.58
C HIS A 665 6.38 20.00 -96.36
N PHE A 666 6.53 19.37 -95.18
CA PHE A 666 5.98 19.83 -93.88
C PHE A 666 6.76 21.01 -93.24
N LEU A 667 6.11 21.75 -92.34
CA LEU A 667 6.73 22.80 -91.51
C LEU A 667 6.85 22.43 -90.03
N GLY A 668 7.82 23.05 -89.36
CA GLY A 668 8.10 22.88 -87.93
C GLY A 668 9.03 21.70 -87.61
N SER A 669 9.07 21.31 -86.33
CA SER A 669 9.89 20.17 -85.90
C SER A 669 9.34 18.85 -86.45
N ARG A 670 10.26 18.01 -86.99
CA ARG A 670 10.02 16.63 -87.44
C ARG A 670 10.07 15.60 -86.29
N GLU A 671 10.16 16.05 -85.04
CA GLU A 671 10.02 15.20 -83.86
C GLU A 671 8.63 14.57 -83.76
N VAL A 672 8.55 13.40 -83.11
CA VAL A 672 7.30 12.65 -82.94
C VAL A 672 6.31 13.45 -82.11
N ARG A 673 5.14 13.76 -82.68
CA ARG A 673 4.07 14.49 -81.98
C ARG A 673 3.31 13.53 -81.07
N LYS A 674 3.33 13.76 -79.76
CA LYS A 674 2.50 12.99 -78.81
C LYS A 674 1.05 13.46 -78.84
N ALA A 675 0.10 12.55 -78.69
CA ALA A 675 -1.33 12.82 -78.61
C ALA A 675 -2.01 12.00 -77.49
N CYS A 676 -2.99 12.58 -76.83
CA CYS A 676 -3.78 11.89 -75.82
C CYS A 676 -4.83 10.96 -76.44
N PHE A 677 -5.35 10.03 -75.63
CA PHE A 677 -6.35 9.05 -76.07
C PHE A 677 -7.61 9.75 -76.61
N GLY A 678 -7.89 9.60 -77.91
CA GLY A 678 -9.02 10.22 -78.59
C GLY A 678 -8.86 11.71 -78.95
N GLU A 679 -7.65 12.26 -78.83
CA GLU A 679 -7.33 13.64 -79.21
C GLU A 679 -6.97 13.75 -80.71
N PRO A 680 -7.39 14.81 -81.44
CA PRO A 680 -6.94 15.11 -82.80
C PRO A 680 -5.67 15.99 -82.80
N VAL A 681 -4.83 15.86 -83.83
CA VAL A 681 -3.56 16.61 -83.97
C VAL A 681 -3.59 17.53 -85.19
N SER A 682 -3.00 18.72 -85.08
CA SER A 682 -2.80 19.67 -86.19
C SER A 682 -1.33 19.77 -86.64
N VAL A 683 -1.10 19.95 -87.95
CA VAL A 683 0.23 19.99 -88.59
C VAL A 683 0.24 20.91 -89.81
N ASP A 684 1.25 21.79 -89.94
CA ASP A 684 1.38 22.74 -91.06
C ASP A 684 2.24 22.20 -92.22
N VAL A 685 1.86 22.55 -93.46
CA VAL A 685 2.50 22.13 -94.72
C VAL A 685 2.88 23.36 -95.54
N ALA A 686 4.06 23.34 -96.19
CA ALA A 686 4.52 24.36 -97.13
C ALA A 686 4.61 23.84 -98.57
N PHE A 687 4.19 24.68 -99.51
CA PHE A 687 4.18 24.39 -100.94
C PHE A 687 5.35 25.03 -101.68
N LEU A 688 5.88 24.31 -102.67
CA LEU A 688 6.92 24.79 -103.60
C LEU A 688 6.40 24.54 -105.03
N GLY A 689 6.13 25.62 -105.75
CA GLY A 689 5.46 25.60 -107.06
C GLY A 689 4.63 26.89 -107.26
N GLU A 690 3.58 26.83 -108.08
CA GLU A 690 2.66 27.96 -108.31
C GLU A 690 1.25 27.66 -107.80
N SER A 691 0.63 28.60 -107.08
CA SER A 691 -0.74 28.48 -106.55
C SER A 691 -1.80 28.53 -107.67
N PRO A 692 -2.97 27.86 -107.51
CA PRO A 692 -3.42 27.11 -106.32
C PRO A 692 -2.79 25.71 -106.21
N TRP A 693 -2.76 25.17 -104.98
CA TRP A 693 -2.27 23.82 -104.71
C TRP A 693 -3.39 22.88 -104.23
N THR A 694 -3.51 21.72 -104.88
CA THR A 694 -4.29 20.57 -104.38
C THR A 694 -3.32 19.56 -103.76
N LEU A 695 -3.36 19.41 -102.45
CA LEU A 695 -2.61 18.43 -101.68
C LEU A 695 -3.46 17.19 -101.40
N GLN A 696 -2.90 16.00 -101.63
CA GLN A 696 -3.47 14.74 -101.17
C GLN A 696 -2.55 14.14 -100.11
N TYR A 697 -3.11 13.76 -98.97
CA TYR A 697 -2.38 13.16 -97.85
C TYR A 697 -3.12 11.94 -97.30
N GLU A 698 -2.41 11.09 -96.58
CA GLU A 698 -3.02 9.92 -95.92
C GLU A 698 -2.54 9.78 -94.47
N LEU A 699 -3.45 9.36 -93.60
CA LEU A 699 -3.16 8.98 -92.23
C LEU A 699 -3.10 7.44 -92.17
N VAL A 700 -1.97 6.91 -91.73
CA VAL A 700 -1.66 5.48 -91.75
C VAL A 700 -1.51 4.97 -90.32
N HIS A 701 -2.30 3.97 -89.93
CA HIS A 701 -2.27 3.38 -88.59
C HIS A 701 -2.73 1.92 -88.63
N ASN A 702 -1.99 1.03 -87.96
CA ASN A 702 -2.23 -0.42 -87.93
C ASN A 702 -2.57 -1.02 -89.32
N GLY A 703 -1.79 -0.61 -90.33
CA GLY A 703 -1.96 -1.01 -91.75
C GLY A 703 -3.13 -0.35 -92.50
N LYS A 704 -4.11 0.22 -91.79
CA LYS A 704 -5.24 0.96 -92.36
C LYS A 704 -4.79 2.35 -92.82
N LYS A 705 -5.26 2.77 -94.00
CA LYS A 705 -4.96 4.09 -94.59
C LYS A 705 -6.26 4.86 -94.82
N THR A 706 -6.38 6.07 -94.27
CA THR A 706 -7.46 7.02 -94.61
C THR A 706 -6.87 8.14 -95.47
N LYS A 707 -7.53 8.46 -96.59
CA LYS A 707 -7.05 9.43 -97.58
C LYS A 707 -7.89 10.70 -97.54
N HIS A 708 -7.21 11.83 -97.59
CA HIS A 708 -7.79 13.16 -97.45
C HIS A 708 -7.23 14.11 -98.50
N VAL A 709 -7.94 15.21 -98.76
CA VAL A 709 -7.56 16.26 -99.71
C VAL A 709 -7.63 17.61 -99.01
N LEU A 710 -6.64 18.46 -99.25
CA LEU A 710 -6.57 19.84 -98.78
C LEU A 710 -6.27 20.72 -99.99
N GLU A 711 -7.05 21.78 -100.19
CA GLU A 711 -6.83 22.77 -101.24
C GLU A 711 -6.44 24.10 -100.60
N SER A 712 -5.42 24.76 -101.15
CA SER A 712 -4.86 26.00 -100.60
C SER A 712 -4.41 26.95 -101.69
N ASP A 713 -4.85 28.20 -101.59
CA ASP A 713 -4.31 29.33 -102.36
C ASP A 713 -3.07 29.94 -101.69
N SER A 714 -2.87 29.70 -100.39
CA SER A 714 -1.67 30.13 -99.65
C SER A 714 -0.57 29.07 -99.71
N ASP A 715 0.66 29.58 -99.69
CA ASP A 715 1.93 28.87 -99.59
C ASP A 715 2.07 27.96 -98.36
N VAL A 716 1.31 28.23 -97.29
CA VAL A 716 1.23 27.43 -96.07
C VAL A 716 -0.23 27.08 -95.73
N SER A 717 -0.49 25.84 -95.29
CA SER A 717 -1.82 25.41 -94.83
C SER A 717 -1.76 24.29 -93.79
N THR A 718 -2.79 24.19 -92.94
CA THR A 718 -2.85 23.29 -91.78
C THR A 718 -3.74 22.06 -92.02
N ILE A 719 -3.23 20.88 -91.71
CA ILE A 719 -3.97 19.60 -91.64
C ILE A 719 -4.45 19.37 -90.19
N VAL A 720 -5.63 18.77 -90.00
CA VAL A 720 -6.14 18.30 -88.69
C VAL A 720 -6.61 16.85 -88.82
N THR A 721 -6.27 15.98 -87.86
CA THR A 721 -6.65 14.55 -87.89
C THR A 721 -8.02 14.26 -87.26
N ASP A 722 -8.58 13.09 -87.55
CA ASP A 722 -9.63 12.46 -86.73
C ASP A 722 -9.14 12.14 -85.30
N LYS A 723 -10.06 11.74 -84.41
CA LYS A 723 -9.78 11.35 -83.02
C LYS A 723 -8.99 10.04 -82.93
N LEU A 724 -7.82 10.07 -82.27
CA LEU A 724 -6.87 8.96 -82.26
C LEU A 724 -7.11 8.00 -81.07
N VAL A 725 -8.05 7.06 -81.21
CA VAL A 725 -8.51 6.16 -80.12
C VAL A 725 -7.84 4.78 -80.04
N SER A 726 -7.28 4.24 -81.13
CA SER A 726 -6.74 2.86 -81.13
C SER A 726 -5.32 2.75 -80.56
N GLY A 727 -4.59 3.88 -80.46
CA GLY A 727 -3.31 3.99 -79.76
C GLY A 727 -2.11 3.35 -80.47
N GLY A 728 -0.91 3.87 -80.20
CA GLY A 728 0.31 3.52 -80.89
C GLY A 728 0.72 4.57 -81.92
N GLU A 729 1.51 4.17 -82.92
CA GLU A 729 2.02 5.10 -83.94
C GLU A 729 1.01 5.29 -85.09
N TYR A 730 0.77 6.55 -85.42
CA TYR A 730 0.07 7.03 -86.62
C TYR A 730 1.08 7.78 -87.48
N ASN A 731 1.09 7.56 -88.79
CA ASN A 731 1.95 8.29 -89.72
C ASN A 731 1.09 9.16 -90.63
N LEU A 732 1.28 10.48 -90.57
CA LEU A 732 0.67 11.44 -91.49
C LEU A 732 1.63 11.64 -92.67
N VAL A 733 1.23 11.23 -93.87
CA VAL A 733 2.09 11.18 -95.06
C VAL A 733 1.52 12.06 -96.16
N LEU A 734 2.34 12.98 -96.70
CA LEU A 734 1.97 13.73 -97.89
C LEU A 734 2.15 12.82 -99.11
N THR A 735 1.10 12.60 -99.91
CA THR A 735 1.12 11.64 -101.02
C THR A 735 1.34 12.30 -102.38
N SER A 736 0.75 13.48 -102.60
CA SER A 736 0.99 14.26 -103.83
C SER A 736 0.57 15.71 -103.70
N VAL A 737 1.31 16.61 -104.33
CA VAL A 737 0.87 17.97 -104.65
C VAL A 737 0.57 18.09 -106.15
N LYS A 738 -0.40 18.91 -106.47
CA LYS A 738 -0.69 19.41 -107.81
C LYS A 738 -0.68 20.94 -107.73
N ASP A 739 0.08 21.58 -108.60
CA ASP A 739 0.17 23.04 -108.72
C ASP A 739 -0.69 23.57 -109.89
N ARG A 740 -0.62 24.87 -110.17
CA ARG A 740 -1.32 25.53 -111.29
C ARG A 740 -1.04 24.91 -112.66
N SER A 741 0.13 24.28 -112.87
CA SER A 741 0.46 23.60 -114.13
C SER A 741 -0.34 22.31 -114.35
N ASN A 742 -1.15 21.91 -113.37
CA ASN A 742 -1.82 20.62 -113.25
C ASN A 742 -0.88 19.41 -113.11
N CYS A 743 0.43 19.62 -112.93
CA CYS A 743 1.40 18.54 -112.79
C CYS A 743 1.30 17.88 -111.41
N LYS A 744 0.71 16.68 -111.34
CA LYS A 744 0.65 15.88 -110.10
C LYS A 744 2.02 15.24 -109.78
N ARG A 745 2.74 15.82 -108.82
CA ARG A 745 3.99 15.27 -108.25
C ARG A 745 3.69 14.46 -106.99
N ALA A 746 4.28 13.28 -106.88
CA ALA A 746 4.23 12.49 -105.65
C ALA A 746 5.13 13.13 -104.58
N LEU A 747 4.73 12.99 -103.31
CA LEU A 747 5.48 13.48 -102.15
C LEU A 747 5.94 12.30 -101.29
N LYS A 748 6.94 12.54 -100.44
CA LYS A 748 7.52 11.53 -99.52
C LYS A 748 7.70 12.03 -98.08
N ASP A 749 7.28 13.27 -97.79
CA ASP A 749 7.43 13.82 -96.44
C ASP A 749 6.36 13.26 -95.49
N SER A 750 6.75 12.97 -94.25
CA SER A 750 5.89 12.29 -93.27
C SER A 750 6.21 12.73 -91.84
N ILE A 751 5.18 12.81 -91.00
CA ILE A 751 5.30 13.09 -89.57
C ILE A 751 4.66 11.95 -88.76
N LYS A 752 5.41 11.46 -87.77
CA LYS A 752 4.97 10.46 -86.80
C LYS A 752 4.17 11.13 -85.67
N ILE A 753 3.02 10.55 -85.36
CA ILE A 753 2.15 10.92 -84.25
C ILE A 753 2.05 9.70 -83.32
N GLN A 754 2.41 9.85 -82.05
CA GLN A 754 2.32 8.79 -81.04
C GLN A 754 1.09 9.05 -80.15
N ALA A 755 -0.01 8.36 -80.45
CA ALA A 755 -1.22 8.46 -79.66
C ALA A 755 -1.25 7.40 -78.54
N ARG A 756 -1.82 7.74 -77.39
CA ARG A 756 -1.91 6.81 -76.25
C ARG A 756 -3.09 5.84 -76.40
N SER A 757 -2.88 4.59 -75.98
CA SER A 757 -3.88 3.50 -76.06
C SER A 757 -4.87 3.45 -74.89
N LYS A 758 -4.54 4.09 -73.76
CA LYS A 758 -5.41 4.26 -72.58
C LYS A 758 -5.11 5.62 -71.93
N PRO A 759 -6.10 6.26 -71.28
CA PRO A 759 -5.85 7.44 -70.44
C PRO A 759 -5.08 7.04 -69.16
N PRO A 760 -4.31 7.96 -68.55
CA PRO A 760 -3.73 7.73 -67.23
C PRO A 760 -4.84 7.52 -66.18
N ARG A 761 -4.57 6.69 -65.17
CA ARG A 761 -5.52 6.41 -64.07
C ARG A 761 -4.87 6.52 -62.70
N ALA A 762 -5.65 6.95 -61.72
CA ALA A 762 -5.26 7.03 -60.31
C ALA A 762 -6.30 6.38 -59.39
N SER A 763 -5.81 5.74 -58.32
CA SER A 763 -6.64 5.20 -57.25
C SER A 763 -5.87 5.14 -55.92
N PHE A 764 -6.59 5.02 -54.82
CA PHE A 764 -6.00 4.66 -53.54
C PHE A 764 -5.75 3.14 -53.47
N GLY A 765 -4.53 2.77 -53.06
CA GLY A 765 -4.22 1.43 -52.59
C GLY A 765 -4.89 1.12 -51.25
N GLU A 766 -4.71 -0.09 -50.76
CA GLU A 766 -5.28 -0.55 -49.48
C GLU A 766 -4.21 -0.61 -48.39
N ILE A 767 -4.58 -0.26 -47.17
CA ILE A 767 -3.82 -0.56 -45.95
C ILE A 767 -4.60 -1.65 -45.22
N GLU A 768 -3.94 -2.76 -44.87
CA GLU A 768 -4.55 -3.84 -44.07
C GLU A 768 -5.88 -4.42 -44.65
N LYS A 769 -6.00 -4.43 -46.00
CA LYS A 769 -7.20 -4.81 -46.80
C LYS A 769 -8.35 -3.77 -46.81
N SER A 770 -8.11 -2.55 -46.33
CA SER A 770 -9.12 -1.50 -46.29
C SER A 770 -8.66 -0.21 -46.97
N ARG A 771 -9.65 0.63 -47.35
CA ARG A 771 -9.46 2.06 -47.62
C ARG A 771 -9.92 2.93 -46.44
N SER A 772 -10.01 2.34 -45.25
CA SER A 772 -10.10 3.03 -43.98
C SER A 772 -8.90 2.67 -43.11
N TYR A 773 -8.34 3.64 -42.38
CA TYR A 773 -7.22 3.42 -41.47
C TYR A 773 -7.38 4.24 -40.18
N SER A 774 -7.26 3.58 -39.03
CA SER A 774 -7.29 4.24 -37.71
C SER A 774 -5.87 4.42 -37.20
N ALA A 775 -5.48 5.67 -36.96
CA ALA A 775 -4.10 6.04 -36.68
C ALA A 775 -3.97 6.81 -35.36
N LEU A 776 -2.72 7.03 -34.90
CA LEU A 776 -2.46 7.81 -33.69
C LEU A 776 -2.66 9.31 -33.95
N GLN A 777 -3.42 9.97 -33.09
CA GLN A 777 -3.79 11.38 -33.15
C GLN A 777 -2.55 12.29 -33.24
N GLY A 778 -2.39 12.94 -34.39
CA GLY A 778 -1.25 13.81 -34.71
C GLY A 778 -0.05 13.10 -35.36
N SER A 779 -0.17 11.82 -35.72
CA SER A 779 0.80 11.12 -36.57
C SER A 779 0.69 11.58 -38.03
N LYS A 780 1.69 11.23 -38.86
CA LYS A 780 1.63 11.37 -40.31
C LYS A 780 1.38 10.00 -40.93
N ILE A 781 0.44 9.94 -41.86
CA ILE A 781 0.00 8.71 -42.53
C ILE A 781 0.31 8.84 -44.01
N ASP A 782 0.98 7.85 -44.59
CA ASP A 782 1.27 7.78 -46.02
C ASP A 782 0.23 6.92 -46.73
N ILE A 783 -0.83 7.54 -47.26
CA ILE A 783 -1.89 6.82 -47.99
C ILE A 783 -1.31 6.32 -49.32
N PRO A 784 -1.30 5.00 -49.62
CA PRO A 784 -0.75 4.50 -50.86
C PRO A 784 -1.57 4.96 -52.08
N LEU A 785 -0.89 5.47 -53.11
CA LEU A 785 -1.47 5.77 -54.42
C LEU A 785 -1.04 4.70 -55.43
N ARG A 786 -1.94 4.35 -56.35
CA ARG A 786 -1.64 3.54 -57.53
C ARG A 786 -1.88 4.43 -58.75
N LEU A 787 -0.78 4.73 -59.47
CA LEU A 787 -0.73 5.70 -60.55
C LEU A 787 -0.25 5.01 -61.82
N SER A 788 -0.97 5.23 -62.92
CA SER A 788 -0.67 4.68 -64.25
C SER A 788 -0.67 5.80 -65.28
N GLY A 789 0.26 5.74 -66.25
CA GLY A 789 0.52 6.82 -67.19
C GLY A 789 2.01 7.08 -67.40
N GLU A 790 2.36 8.32 -67.74
CA GLU A 790 3.73 8.78 -67.94
C GLU A 790 4.10 9.84 -66.88
N ARG A 791 5.07 9.51 -66.01
CA ARG A 791 5.54 10.40 -64.92
C ARG A 791 5.97 11.79 -65.44
N PRO A 792 5.75 12.87 -64.67
CA PRO A 792 5.10 12.92 -63.36
C PRO A 792 3.56 12.94 -63.44
N TRP A 793 2.90 12.50 -62.37
CA TRP A 793 1.45 12.58 -62.20
C TRP A 793 1.06 13.74 -61.29
N THR A 794 0.17 14.62 -61.74
CA THR A 794 -0.44 15.65 -60.90
C THR A 794 -1.84 15.18 -60.50
N VAL A 795 -2.03 14.99 -59.20
CA VAL A 795 -3.25 14.45 -58.60
C VAL A 795 -3.94 15.53 -57.79
N ARG A 796 -5.25 15.68 -57.99
CA ARG A 796 -6.10 16.64 -57.28
C ARG A 796 -7.07 15.90 -56.37
N TYR A 797 -7.17 16.32 -55.12
CA TYR A 797 -7.99 15.70 -54.09
C TYR A 797 -8.63 16.74 -53.17
N LYS A 798 -9.64 16.35 -52.39
CA LYS A 798 -10.24 17.17 -51.32
C LYS A 798 -10.29 16.36 -50.01
N THR A 799 -10.63 17.04 -48.91
CA THR A 799 -10.90 16.42 -47.60
C THR A 799 -12.25 16.92 -47.10
N ASP A 800 -13.08 16.11 -46.45
CA ASP A 800 -14.40 16.56 -45.95
C ASP A 800 -14.33 17.73 -44.93
N THR A 801 -13.16 17.98 -44.33
CA THR A 801 -12.89 19.09 -43.40
C THR A 801 -12.52 20.42 -44.07
N ASP A 802 -12.09 20.41 -45.34
CA ASP A 802 -11.66 21.61 -46.08
C ASP A 802 -12.15 21.49 -47.54
N SER A 803 -13.09 22.34 -47.92
CA SER A 803 -13.80 22.28 -49.20
C SER A 803 -12.94 22.68 -50.41
N SER A 804 -11.69 23.09 -50.19
CA SER A 804 -10.76 23.45 -51.26
C SER A 804 -10.03 22.23 -51.85
N ALA A 805 -10.02 22.13 -53.18
CA ALA A 805 -9.34 21.05 -53.89
C ALA A 805 -7.81 21.28 -53.92
N THR A 806 -7.07 20.43 -53.22
CA THR A 806 -5.60 20.45 -53.15
C THR A 806 -4.99 19.68 -54.31
N GLU A 807 -3.87 20.16 -54.85
CA GLU A 807 -3.15 19.55 -55.98
C GLU A 807 -1.72 19.19 -55.60
N LYS A 808 -1.25 18.00 -55.98
CA LYS A 808 0.07 17.47 -55.61
C LYS A 808 0.66 16.58 -56.70
N THR A 809 1.94 16.75 -56.98
CA THR A 809 2.65 16.05 -58.05
C THR A 809 3.53 14.91 -57.52
N PHE A 810 3.55 13.78 -58.24
CA PHE A 810 4.17 12.51 -57.88
C PHE A 810 5.03 11.95 -59.03
N TRP A 811 6.10 11.23 -58.70
CA TRP A 811 7.12 10.77 -59.67
C TRP A 811 7.25 9.25 -59.80
N GLN A 812 6.56 8.48 -58.96
CA GLN A 812 6.58 7.01 -58.93
C GLN A 812 5.16 6.45 -58.98
N GLU A 813 4.99 5.33 -59.67
CA GLU A 813 3.72 4.62 -59.90
C GLU A 813 3.03 4.21 -58.59
N ASN A 814 3.83 3.90 -57.56
CA ASN A 814 3.38 3.48 -56.24
C ASN A 814 3.73 4.52 -55.14
N SER A 815 3.64 5.81 -55.48
CA SER A 815 3.85 6.93 -54.52
C SER A 815 2.85 6.89 -53.36
N ALA A 816 3.07 7.69 -52.31
CA ALA A 816 2.13 7.85 -51.20
C ALA A 816 1.75 9.32 -50.92
N LEU A 817 0.49 9.54 -50.58
CA LEU A 817 -0.06 10.81 -50.14
C LEU A 817 0.09 10.93 -48.62
N THR A 818 1.19 11.55 -48.17
CA THR A 818 1.38 11.92 -46.76
C THR A 818 0.31 12.91 -46.31
N VAL A 819 -0.44 12.57 -45.27
CA VAL A 819 -1.46 13.41 -44.60
C VAL A 819 -1.25 13.45 -43.08
N GLY A 820 -2.00 14.31 -42.39
CA GLY A 820 -1.89 14.52 -40.94
C GLY A 820 -3.14 15.15 -40.32
N GLN A 821 -4.31 14.91 -40.92
CA GLN A 821 -5.63 15.23 -40.36
C GLN A 821 -6.53 13.99 -40.50
N GLU A 822 -7.60 13.93 -39.72
CA GLU A 822 -8.65 12.92 -39.89
C GLU A 822 -9.76 13.41 -40.82
N GLY A 823 -10.59 12.48 -41.28
CA GLY A 823 -11.66 12.71 -42.23
C GLY A 823 -11.51 11.85 -43.49
N ARG A 824 -12.42 12.07 -44.43
CA ARG A 824 -12.46 11.39 -45.71
C ARG A 824 -11.69 12.18 -46.76
N TYR A 825 -10.72 11.54 -47.38
CA TYR A 825 -9.96 12.03 -48.52
C TYR A 825 -10.59 11.47 -49.81
N GLU A 826 -10.81 12.32 -50.82
CA GLU A 826 -11.38 11.91 -52.11
C GLU A 826 -10.54 12.45 -53.28
N LEU A 827 -10.07 11.54 -54.15
CA LEU A 827 -9.41 11.85 -55.40
C LEU A 827 -10.43 12.36 -56.42
N LEU A 828 -10.20 13.56 -56.96
CA LEU A 828 -11.09 14.24 -57.90
C LEU A 828 -10.65 14.06 -59.35
N SER A 829 -9.34 14.16 -59.61
CA SER A 829 -8.78 14.03 -60.95
C SER A 829 -7.29 13.71 -60.91
N VAL A 830 -6.80 13.05 -61.97
CA VAL A 830 -5.37 12.93 -62.26
C VAL A 830 -5.10 13.49 -63.66
N SER A 831 -3.97 14.16 -63.83
CA SER A 831 -3.29 14.29 -65.12
C SER A 831 -1.87 13.74 -64.98
N ASP A 832 -1.23 13.39 -66.09
CA ASP A 832 0.18 13.03 -66.11
C ASP A 832 1.01 14.07 -66.88
N ALA A 833 2.23 13.70 -67.31
CA ALA A 833 3.16 14.62 -67.99
C ALA A 833 2.57 15.34 -69.21
N SER A 834 1.53 14.79 -69.86
CA SER A 834 0.88 15.45 -70.99
C SER A 834 -0.63 15.27 -71.09
N CYS A 835 -1.26 14.30 -70.40
CA CYS A 835 -2.68 14.00 -70.62
C CYS A 835 -3.54 14.04 -69.34
N PRO A 836 -4.80 14.50 -69.44
CA PRO A 836 -5.79 14.26 -68.39
C PRO A 836 -6.16 12.77 -68.32
N GLY A 837 -6.58 12.32 -67.13
CA GLY A 837 -6.91 10.94 -66.82
C GLY A 837 -8.16 10.80 -65.96
N SER A 838 -8.45 9.57 -65.53
CA SER A 838 -9.62 9.24 -64.70
C SER A 838 -9.24 8.61 -63.36
N VAL A 839 -10.03 8.91 -62.34
CA VAL A 839 -9.94 8.25 -61.03
C VAL A 839 -10.78 6.98 -61.07
N ASP A 840 -10.34 5.90 -60.41
CA ASP A 840 -11.15 4.69 -60.28
C ASP A 840 -12.28 4.88 -59.24
N PRO A 841 -13.57 4.79 -59.60
CA PRO A 841 -14.68 5.05 -58.68
C PRO A 841 -14.82 4.02 -57.55
N ALA A 842 -14.25 2.81 -57.69
CA ALA A 842 -14.23 1.82 -56.61
C ALA A 842 -13.12 2.10 -55.56
N ALA A 843 -12.22 3.04 -55.87
CA ALA A 843 -11.01 3.32 -55.09
C ALA A 843 -10.66 4.82 -55.06
N ASN A 844 -11.67 5.70 -55.20
CA ASN A 844 -11.49 7.15 -55.22
C ASN A 844 -11.41 7.78 -53.82
N ALA A 845 -11.92 7.10 -52.79
CA ALA A 845 -12.00 7.60 -51.42
C ALA A 845 -11.14 6.78 -50.44
N PHE A 846 -10.60 7.45 -49.44
CA PHE A 846 -9.90 6.85 -48.30
C PHE A 846 -10.32 7.56 -47.00
N GLU A 847 -10.57 6.81 -45.94
CA GLU A 847 -11.06 7.32 -44.65
C GLU A 847 -9.97 7.20 -43.58
N ILE A 848 -9.72 8.29 -42.85
CA ILE A 848 -8.80 8.31 -41.72
C ILE A 848 -9.55 8.75 -40.47
N SER A 849 -9.34 8.00 -39.39
CA SER A 849 -9.86 8.31 -38.05
C SER A 849 -8.71 8.36 -37.05
N TRP A 850 -8.76 9.31 -36.11
CA TRP A 850 -7.85 9.26 -34.97
C TRP A 850 -8.37 8.31 -33.89
N ILE A 851 -7.51 7.38 -33.46
CA ILE A 851 -7.70 6.68 -32.19
C ILE A 851 -7.58 7.73 -31.08
N PRO A 852 -8.57 7.94 -30.21
CA PRO A 852 -8.51 9.02 -29.22
C PRO A 852 -7.40 8.81 -28.18
N ARG A 853 -6.74 9.89 -27.78
CA ARG A 853 -5.76 9.89 -26.67
C ARG A 853 -6.43 9.50 -25.34
N PRO A 854 -5.71 8.80 -24.44
CA PRO A 854 -6.26 8.35 -23.18
C PRO A 854 -6.52 9.52 -22.23
N ARG A 855 -7.62 9.42 -21.47
CA ARG A 855 -8.03 10.45 -20.50
C ARG A 855 -8.80 9.84 -19.33
N ILE A 856 -8.76 10.52 -18.19
CA ILE A 856 -9.68 10.29 -17.08
C ILE A 856 -11.04 10.87 -17.45
N THR A 857 -12.10 10.08 -17.31
CA THR A 857 -13.49 10.47 -17.62
C THR A 857 -14.32 10.79 -16.38
N ALA A 858 -14.08 10.07 -15.28
CA ALA A 858 -14.75 10.29 -14.01
C ALA A 858 -13.83 9.95 -12.82
N VAL A 859 -14.10 10.55 -11.66
CA VAL A 859 -13.42 10.32 -10.38
C VAL A 859 -14.48 10.16 -9.29
N ASP A 860 -14.40 9.09 -8.49
CA ASP A 860 -15.41 8.68 -7.51
C ASP A 860 -16.85 8.69 -8.07
N GLY A 861 -17.01 8.32 -9.35
CA GLY A 861 -18.28 8.32 -10.09
C GLY A 861 -18.71 9.69 -10.64
N SER A 862 -18.07 10.79 -10.25
CA SER A 862 -18.35 12.15 -10.74
C SER A 862 -17.60 12.42 -12.07
N PRO A 863 -18.25 12.91 -13.14
CA PRO A 863 -17.57 13.20 -14.39
C PRO A 863 -16.57 14.36 -14.22
N VAL A 864 -15.42 14.27 -14.89
CA VAL A 864 -14.40 15.33 -14.86
C VAL A 864 -14.86 16.50 -15.73
N SER A 865 -14.93 17.70 -15.14
CA SER A 865 -15.23 18.95 -15.86
C SER A 865 -13.99 19.49 -16.60
N ASP A 866 -14.20 20.37 -17.59
CA ASP A 866 -13.13 21.01 -18.37
C ASP A 866 -12.11 21.78 -17.50
N SER A 867 -12.47 22.13 -16.26
CA SER A 867 -11.57 22.76 -15.28
C SER A 867 -10.53 21.81 -14.69
N GLY A 868 -10.69 20.49 -14.90
CA GLY A 868 -9.87 19.43 -14.32
C GLY A 868 -9.99 19.27 -12.80
N ARG A 869 -10.71 20.14 -12.09
CA ARG A 869 -10.73 20.19 -10.62
C ARG A 869 -11.93 19.47 -10.02
N LEU A 870 -11.65 18.65 -9.00
CA LEU A 870 -12.66 18.05 -8.13
C LEU A 870 -12.23 18.18 -6.67
N GLU A 871 -13.19 18.40 -5.79
CA GLU A 871 -12.99 18.39 -4.34
C GLU A 871 -13.70 17.17 -3.76
N LYS A 872 -12.96 16.34 -3.03
CA LYS A 872 -13.46 15.14 -2.36
C LYS A 872 -13.83 15.48 -0.92
N ARG A 873 -14.77 14.72 -0.36
CA ARG A 873 -15.18 14.83 1.04
C ARG A 873 -13.97 14.88 1.99
N ASP A 874 -14.10 15.72 3.00
CA ASP A 874 -13.24 15.76 4.18
C ASP A 874 -13.21 14.40 4.90
N VAL A 875 -12.05 14.04 5.45
CA VAL A 875 -11.85 12.82 6.25
C VAL A 875 -11.07 13.16 7.51
N CYS A 876 -11.16 12.32 8.55
CA CYS A 876 -10.37 12.48 9.76
C CYS A 876 -9.00 11.79 9.62
N GLN A 877 -7.98 12.33 10.27
CA GLN A 877 -6.64 11.74 10.30
C GLN A 877 -6.69 10.27 10.77
N GLY A 878 -6.06 9.36 10.01
CA GLY A 878 -6.02 7.93 10.33
C GLY A 878 -7.33 7.18 10.06
N VAL A 879 -8.26 7.77 9.30
CA VAL A 879 -9.37 7.06 8.65
C VAL A 879 -9.01 6.89 7.18
N ASP A 880 -9.02 5.66 6.69
CA ASP A 880 -8.60 5.36 5.32
C ASP A 880 -9.61 5.89 4.27
N ASP A 881 -9.12 6.28 3.10
CA ASP A 881 -9.95 6.61 1.93
C ASP A 881 -9.22 6.19 0.63
N SER A 882 -9.96 5.94 -0.43
CA SER A 882 -9.42 5.55 -1.74
C SER A 882 -10.18 6.22 -2.87
N LEU A 883 -9.46 6.55 -3.94
CA LEU A 883 -9.92 7.34 -5.08
C LEU A 883 -10.17 6.41 -6.29
N GLU A 884 -11.43 6.23 -6.68
CA GLU A 884 -11.80 5.52 -7.91
C GLU A 884 -11.62 6.44 -9.13
N ILE A 885 -10.93 5.96 -10.17
CA ILE A 885 -10.65 6.71 -11.39
C ILE A 885 -11.11 5.88 -12.59
N ARG A 886 -11.91 6.49 -13.47
CA ARG A 886 -12.36 5.87 -14.73
C ARG A 886 -11.66 6.49 -15.93
N LEU A 887 -11.39 5.66 -16.93
CA LEU A 887 -10.47 5.91 -18.04
C LEU A 887 -11.14 5.60 -19.38
N SER A 888 -10.81 6.36 -20.41
CA SER A 888 -11.11 6.04 -21.82
C SER A 888 -9.82 6.08 -22.62
N GLY A 889 -9.65 5.16 -23.59
CA GLY A 889 -8.41 4.91 -24.34
C GLY A 889 -8.20 3.40 -24.53
N ASN A 890 -6.98 2.96 -24.83
CA ASN A 890 -6.65 1.59 -25.25
C ASN A 890 -5.77 0.88 -24.19
N PRO A 891 -6.33 0.07 -23.27
CA PRO A 891 -5.56 -0.52 -22.18
C PRO A 891 -4.42 -1.45 -22.66
N PRO A 892 -3.39 -1.69 -21.82
CA PRO A 892 -3.22 -1.19 -20.45
C PRO A 892 -2.87 0.30 -20.36
N TYR A 893 -3.38 0.95 -19.32
CA TYR A 893 -3.12 2.36 -19.01
C TYR A 893 -1.87 2.53 -18.13
N SER A 894 -1.22 3.70 -18.26
CA SER A 894 -0.22 4.18 -17.32
C SER A 894 -0.58 5.59 -16.84
N ILE A 895 -0.73 5.75 -15.52
CA ILE A 895 -1.14 7.00 -14.87
C ILE A 895 0.06 7.52 -14.07
N ARG A 896 0.35 8.81 -14.18
CA ARG A 896 1.37 9.50 -13.37
C ARG A 896 0.72 10.65 -12.61
N TYR A 897 1.00 10.74 -11.31
CA TYR A 897 0.45 11.81 -10.48
C TYR A 897 1.45 12.36 -9.46
N GLU A 898 1.24 13.62 -9.12
CA GLU A 898 1.92 14.36 -8.06
C GLU A 898 0.99 14.40 -6.85
N GLN A 899 1.41 13.75 -5.77
CA GLN A 899 0.80 13.86 -4.45
C GLN A 899 1.49 15.01 -3.71
N GLN A 900 0.77 16.12 -3.49
CA GLN A 900 1.25 17.26 -2.72
C GLN A 900 0.48 17.38 -1.41
N ARG A 901 1.18 17.55 -0.28
CA ARG A 901 0.57 17.86 1.03
C ARG A 901 0.92 19.28 1.46
N LYS A 902 -0.11 20.05 1.84
CA LYS A 902 0.03 21.41 2.38
C LYS A 902 -0.38 21.44 3.85
N SER A 903 0.63 21.47 4.73
CA SER A 903 0.45 21.75 6.16
C SER A 903 0.05 23.21 6.39
N ALA A 904 -0.67 23.48 7.48
CA ALA A 904 -0.95 24.84 7.95
C ALA A 904 0.33 25.61 8.38
N ARG A 905 1.41 24.88 8.70
CA ARG A 905 2.75 25.43 8.97
C ARG A 905 3.82 24.47 8.44
N GLY A 906 4.40 24.78 7.28
CA GLY A 906 5.49 24.01 6.69
C GLY A 906 5.62 24.23 5.18
N SER A 907 6.78 23.88 4.62
CA SER A 907 6.97 23.74 3.17
C SER A 907 6.15 22.56 2.65
N PRO A 908 5.49 22.67 1.48
CA PRO A 908 4.70 21.55 0.94
C PRO A 908 5.62 20.40 0.54
N SER A 909 5.30 19.18 0.99
CA SER A 909 5.95 17.97 0.49
C SER A 909 5.26 17.53 -0.81
N MET A 910 6.07 17.09 -1.79
CA MET A 910 5.59 16.53 -3.05
C MET A 910 6.22 15.17 -3.27
N ARG A 911 5.40 14.17 -3.61
CA ARG A 911 5.82 12.84 -4.08
C ARG A 911 5.26 12.63 -5.49
N VAL A 912 6.04 11.99 -6.36
CA VAL A 912 5.57 11.58 -7.69
C VAL A 912 5.36 10.07 -7.65
N GLN A 913 4.18 9.62 -8.08
CA GLN A 913 3.80 8.20 -8.12
C GLN A 913 3.28 7.83 -9.52
N SER A 914 3.25 6.53 -9.80
CA SER A 914 2.75 6.00 -11.08
C SER A 914 2.06 4.65 -10.90
N VAL A 915 0.91 4.46 -11.55
CA VAL A 915 0.06 3.26 -11.49
C VAL A 915 -0.15 2.71 -12.90
N LYS A 916 -0.23 1.38 -13.05
CA LYS A 916 -0.64 0.71 -14.29
C LYS A 916 -1.88 -0.17 -14.04
N THR A 917 -2.86 -0.09 -14.94
CA THR A 917 -4.11 -0.89 -14.88
C THR A 917 -4.45 -1.47 -16.24
N ALA A 918 -5.00 -2.69 -16.27
CA ALA A 918 -5.50 -3.31 -17.51
C ALA A 918 -6.94 -2.91 -17.85
N LEU A 919 -7.66 -2.29 -16.92
CA LEU A 919 -9.10 -2.03 -17.05
C LEU A 919 -9.41 -0.53 -17.11
N HIS A 920 -10.63 -0.21 -17.55
CA HIS A 920 -11.14 1.15 -17.63
C HIS A 920 -11.39 1.80 -16.25
N ALA A 921 -11.25 1.05 -15.16
CA ALA A 921 -11.24 1.57 -13.79
C ALA A 921 -9.93 1.22 -13.05
N THR A 922 -9.58 2.03 -12.07
CA THR A 922 -8.57 1.71 -11.04
C THR A 922 -8.83 2.51 -9.77
N SER A 923 -8.37 2.01 -8.63
CA SER A 923 -8.37 2.72 -7.35
C SER A 923 -6.96 3.17 -6.95
N ILE A 924 -6.87 4.24 -6.17
CA ILE A 924 -5.62 4.78 -5.61
C ILE A 924 -5.84 5.11 -4.12
N GLU A 925 -5.00 4.56 -3.24
CA GLU A 925 -5.01 4.83 -1.80
C GLU A 925 -4.70 6.32 -1.49
N MET A 926 -5.44 6.92 -0.57
CA MET A 926 -5.26 8.32 -0.16
C MET A 926 -4.60 8.40 1.22
N ASP A 927 -3.49 9.14 1.30
CA ASP A 927 -2.73 9.34 2.54
C ASP A 927 -3.49 10.26 3.50
N THR A 928 -4.06 9.67 4.55
CA THR A 928 -4.73 10.38 5.65
C THR A 928 -3.90 10.34 6.96
N SER A 929 -2.63 9.95 6.89
CA SER A 929 -1.80 9.65 8.06
C SER A 929 -1.48 10.88 8.93
N GLU A 930 -1.41 12.06 8.31
CA GLU A 930 -1.18 13.35 8.97
C GLU A 930 -2.20 14.39 8.51
N PRO A 931 -2.53 15.41 9.33
CA PRO A 931 -3.49 16.43 8.92
C PRO A 931 -2.90 17.41 7.89
N GLY A 932 -3.78 17.99 7.08
CA GLY A 932 -3.46 18.98 6.06
C GLY A 932 -4.41 18.95 4.86
N LEU A 933 -4.21 19.85 3.90
CA LEU A 933 -4.84 19.76 2.58
C LEU A 933 -3.94 18.92 1.67
N TYR A 934 -4.50 17.83 1.13
CA TYR A 934 -3.83 16.99 0.15
C TYR A 934 -4.36 17.30 -1.25
N THR A 935 -3.46 17.29 -2.23
CA THR A 935 -3.73 17.55 -3.64
C THR A 935 -3.11 16.45 -4.49
N TYR A 936 -3.95 15.73 -5.22
CA TYR A 936 -3.56 14.66 -6.14
C TYR A 936 -3.70 15.19 -7.57
N LYS A 937 -2.58 15.56 -8.19
CA LYS A 937 -2.52 16.17 -9.53
C LYS A 937 -2.04 15.13 -10.54
N PHE A 938 -2.95 14.64 -11.36
CA PHE A 938 -2.69 13.69 -12.43
C PHE A 938 -1.98 14.41 -13.59
N THR A 939 -0.65 14.36 -13.59
CA THR A 939 0.23 14.96 -14.61
C THR A 939 0.50 14.06 -15.80
N GLY A 940 -0.13 12.89 -15.84
CA GLY A 940 -0.10 12.08 -17.04
C GLY A 940 -1.08 10.92 -17.08
N VAL A 941 -1.61 10.70 -18.27
CA VAL A 941 -2.34 9.50 -18.66
C VAL A 941 -1.76 9.05 -20.01
N GLY A 942 -1.25 7.83 -20.05
CA GLY A 942 -0.85 7.11 -21.25
C GLY A 942 -1.56 5.77 -21.32
N ASP A 943 -1.43 5.08 -22.44
CA ASP A 943 -2.05 3.77 -22.70
C ASP A 943 -1.15 2.88 -23.57
N ASN A 944 -1.65 1.79 -24.15
CA ASN A 944 -0.84 0.88 -24.96
C ASN A 944 -0.34 1.50 -26.28
N LEU A 945 -0.93 2.62 -26.70
CA LEU A 945 -0.68 3.31 -27.96
C LEU A 945 -0.09 4.72 -27.76
N TYR A 946 -0.30 5.31 -26.59
CA TYR A 946 0.13 6.68 -26.26
C TYR A 946 1.03 6.74 -25.02
N ASP A 947 2.25 7.22 -25.22
CA ASP A 947 3.03 7.83 -24.14
C ASP A 947 2.29 9.03 -23.53
N ASN A 948 2.61 9.34 -22.27
CA ASN A 948 2.05 10.47 -21.54
C ASN A 948 2.19 11.80 -22.30
N ASP A 949 1.06 12.49 -22.53
CA ASP A 949 1.04 13.81 -23.15
C ASP A 949 1.24 14.95 -22.11
N PRO A 950 2.40 15.65 -22.10
CA PRO A 950 2.68 16.73 -21.16
C PRO A 950 1.87 18.02 -21.45
N ARG A 951 1.05 18.05 -22.51
CA ARG A 951 0.14 19.16 -22.83
C ARG A 951 -1.30 18.92 -22.33
N SER A 952 -1.58 17.73 -21.79
CA SER A 952 -2.89 17.41 -21.23
C SER A 952 -3.24 18.32 -20.05
N VAL A 953 -4.54 18.66 -19.91
CA VAL A 953 -5.03 19.40 -18.73
C VAL A 953 -5.01 18.43 -17.54
N PRO A 954 -4.20 18.69 -16.50
CA PRO A 954 -4.05 17.74 -15.40
C PRO A 954 -5.30 17.73 -14.54
N VAL A 955 -5.85 16.54 -14.27
CA VAL A 955 -6.93 16.39 -13.29
C VAL A 955 -6.36 16.63 -11.90
N VAL A 956 -7.04 17.42 -11.07
CA VAL A 956 -6.59 17.80 -9.72
C VAL A 956 -7.70 17.49 -8.73
N VAL A 957 -7.46 16.51 -7.86
CA VAL A 957 -8.36 16.15 -6.75
C VAL A 957 -7.81 16.73 -5.46
N THR A 958 -8.60 17.51 -4.73
CA THR A 958 -8.26 18.00 -3.38
C THR A 958 -9.06 17.27 -2.30
N GLN A 959 -8.43 17.04 -1.15
CA GLN A 959 -9.07 16.45 0.03
C GLN A 959 -8.48 17.04 1.32
N THR A 960 -9.33 17.43 2.27
CA THR A 960 -8.89 17.87 3.60
C THR A 960 -8.81 16.69 4.56
N VAL A 961 -7.66 16.50 5.18
CA VAL A 961 -7.46 15.56 6.28
C VAL A 961 -7.50 16.34 7.59
N ASN A 962 -8.61 16.20 8.31
CA ASN A 962 -8.90 16.92 9.54
C ASN A 962 -8.13 16.31 10.73
N PRO A 963 -7.43 17.12 11.55
CA PRO A 963 -6.73 16.64 12.73
C PRO A 963 -7.72 16.10 13.77
N LEU A 964 -7.33 15.01 14.44
CA LEU A 964 -8.07 14.47 15.57
C LEU A 964 -8.19 15.52 16.69
N PRO A 965 -9.36 15.69 17.32
CA PRO A 965 -9.52 16.64 18.41
C PRO A 965 -8.67 16.27 19.63
N SER A 966 -8.37 17.28 20.43
CA SER A 966 -7.57 17.21 21.65
C SER A 966 -8.35 17.83 22.81
N ALA A 967 -8.13 17.30 24.00
CA ALA A 967 -8.76 17.76 25.23
C ALA A 967 -7.76 17.62 26.38
N ARG A 968 -7.67 18.63 27.24
CA ARG A 968 -6.80 18.62 28.43
C ARG A 968 -7.40 19.42 29.57
N PHE A 969 -7.14 19.00 30.80
CA PHE A 969 -7.37 19.86 31.97
C PHE A 969 -6.38 21.03 31.97
N ASP A 970 -6.81 22.22 32.39
CA ASP A 970 -5.94 23.40 32.49
C ASP A 970 -4.90 23.29 33.62
N ALA A 971 -5.15 22.43 34.60
CA ALA A 971 -4.26 22.15 35.73
C ALA A 971 -4.20 20.63 36.02
N PRO A 972 -3.51 19.83 35.19
CA PRO A 972 -3.38 18.39 35.40
C PRO A 972 -2.63 18.09 36.71
N GLY A 973 -2.99 16.99 37.37
CA GLY A 973 -2.45 16.60 38.67
C GLY A 973 -2.94 17.42 39.87
N ARG A 974 -3.68 18.53 39.66
CA ARG A 974 -4.30 19.30 40.75
C ARG A 974 -5.31 18.44 41.52
N ILE A 975 -5.42 18.71 42.82
CA ILE A 975 -6.46 18.17 43.69
C ILE A 975 -7.58 19.21 43.82
N TYR A 976 -8.82 18.79 43.63
CA TYR A 976 -10.06 19.54 43.87
C TYR A 976 -10.81 18.90 45.06
N GLY A 977 -11.51 19.71 45.86
CA GLY A 977 -11.97 19.33 47.20
C GLY A 977 -13.47 19.51 47.40
N PHE A 978 -14.21 18.40 47.47
CA PHE A 978 -15.67 18.39 47.55
C PHE A 978 -16.15 17.84 48.90
N CYS A 979 -17.03 18.57 49.60
CA CYS A 979 -17.81 18.01 50.69
C CYS A 979 -18.98 17.19 50.10
N LYS A 980 -19.20 15.95 50.54
CA LYS A 980 -20.27 15.09 50.03
C LYS A 980 -21.68 15.72 50.15
N GLU A 981 -21.99 16.32 51.30
CA GLU A 981 -23.36 16.75 51.66
C GLU A 981 -23.58 18.29 51.65
N ASP A 982 -22.53 19.11 51.48
CA ASP A 982 -22.64 20.58 51.59
C ASP A 982 -23.12 21.21 50.27
N VAL A 983 -24.18 22.01 50.31
CA VAL A 983 -24.82 22.62 49.13
C VAL A 983 -24.12 23.95 48.72
N SER A 984 -23.27 24.52 49.58
CA SER A 984 -22.77 25.89 49.45
C SER A 984 -21.54 26.09 48.52
N GLY A 985 -21.57 25.48 47.33
CA GLY A 985 -20.62 25.78 46.25
C GLY A 985 -20.41 24.64 45.26
N GLU A 986 -20.38 24.96 43.96
CA GLU A 986 -19.95 24.05 42.90
C GLU A 986 -18.50 24.35 42.51
N GLU A 987 -17.56 23.47 42.87
CA GLU A 987 -16.18 23.57 42.39
C GLU A 987 -16.11 22.96 40.97
N LEU A 988 -15.81 23.80 39.97
CA LEU A 988 -15.81 23.42 38.55
C LEU A 988 -14.38 23.19 38.05
N ILE A 989 -14.18 22.19 37.17
CA ILE A 989 -12.85 21.83 36.67
C ILE A 989 -12.65 22.40 35.25
N PRO A 990 -11.73 23.37 35.03
CA PRO A 990 -11.49 23.94 33.72
C PRO A 990 -10.78 22.95 32.76
N VAL A 991 -11.36 22.79 31.57
CA VAL A 991 -10.87 21.98 30.46
C VAL A 991 -10.71 22.85 29.21
N THR A 992 -9.59 22.70 28.50
CA THR A 992 -9.34 23.28 27.17
C THR A 992 -9.51 22.20 26.10
N LEU A 993 -10.22 22.53 25.02
CA LEU A 993 -10.56 21.66 23.90
C LEU A 993 -9.99 22.24 22.59
N GLU A 994 -9.34 21.41 21.79
CA GLU A 994 -8.70 21.77 20.52
C GLU A 994 -9.37 20.99 19.38
N GLY A 995 -9.88 21.72 18.38
CA GLY A 995 -10.77 21.20 17.32
C GLY A 995 -11.93 22.17 17.06
N VAL A 996 -13.00 21.71 16.41
CA VAL A 996 -14.15 22.56 16.03
C VAL A 996 -15.37 22.27 16.91
N PRO A 997 -15.90 23.26 17.67
CA PRO A 997 -17.13 23.08 18.46
C PRO A 997 -18.39 23.01 17.56
N PRO A 998 -19.49 22.38 18.02
CA PRO A 998 -19.67 21.71 19.31
C PRO A 998 -18.83 20.44 19.48
N PHE A 999 -18.30 20.24 20.69
CA PHE A 999 -17.63 19.01 21.10
C PHE A 999 -18.57 18.09 21.90
N ALA A 1000 -18.28 16.79 21.88
CA ALA A 1000 -18.77 15.83 22.88
C ALA A 1000 -17.58 15.20 23.60
N LEU A 1001 -17.66 15.11 24.93
CA LEU A 1001 -16.56 14.69 25.80
C LEU A 1001 -17.01 13.55 26.72
N GLU A 1002 -16.33 12.41 26.66
CA GLU A 1002 -16.44 11.36 27.67
C GLU A 1002 -15.27 11.46 28.66
N ILE A 1003 -15.59 11.61 29.94
CA ILE A 1003 -14.65 11.46 31.04
C ILE A 1003 -14.84 10.10 31.71
N SER A 1004 -13.78 9.56 32.29
CA SER A 1004 -13.85 8.43 33.20
C SER A 1004 -13.47 8.87 34.62
N ILE A 1005 -14.33 8.51 35.58
CA ILE A 1005 -14.17 8.79 37.00
C ILE A 1005 -13.84 7.45 37.68
N LYS A 1006 -12.58 7.29 38.09
CA LYS A 1006 -12.11 6.09 38.80
C LYS A 1006 -11.92 6.38 40.28
N HIS A 1007 -12.82 5.86 41.11
CA HIS A 1007 -12.61 5.80 42.54
C HIS A 1007 -11.46 4.85 42.88
N HIS A 1008 -10.65 5.18 43.89
CA HIS A 1008 -9.45 4.41 44.23
C HIS A 1008 -9.73 2.95 44.68
N SER A 1009 -10.90 2.62 45.23
CA SER A 1009 -11.26 1.24 45.59
C SER A 1009 -12.17 0.53 44.58
N LYS A 1010 -12.76 1.24 43.61
CA LYS A 1010 -13.53 0.63 42.52
C LYS A 1010 -12.63 0.29 41.33
N ALA A 1011 -12.48 -1.00 41.04
CA ALA A 1011 -11.64 -1.48 39.93
C ALA A 1011 -12.11 -0.95 38.55
N LYS A 1012 -13.43 -0.91 38.32
CA LYS A 1012 -14.07 -0.37 37.12
C LYS A 1012 -14.34 1.14 37.29
N PRO A 1013 -13.91 2.00 36.34
CA PRO A 1013 -14.27 3.42 36.34
C PRO A 1013 -15.73 3.61 35.89
N GLU A 1014 -16.37 4.67 36.36
CA GLU A 1014 -17.66 5.14 35.83
C GLU A 1014 -17.41 6.13 34.68
N ILE A 1015 -18.27 6.14 33.67
CA ILE A 1015 -18.10 6.94 32.45
C ILE A 1015 -19.23 7.96 32.36
N VAL A 1016 -18.88 9.24 32.22
CA VAL A 1016 -19.83 10.34 32.08
C VAL A 1016 -19.63 11.02 30.73
N SER A 1017 -20.69 11.12 29.93
CA SER A 1017 -20.68 11.80 28.63
C SER A 1017 -21.31 13.18 28.73
N ILE A 1018 -20.62 14.18 28.17
CA ILE A 1018 -20.98 15.60 28.19
C ILE A 1018 -21.10 16.06 26.72
N PRO A 1019 -22.32 16.12 26.15
CA PRO A 1019 -22.55 16.56 24.77
C PRO A 1019 -22.60 18.09 24.64
N ASN A 1020 -22.55 18.58 23.40
CA ASN A 1020 -22.88 19.96 23.00
C ASN A 1020 -22.04 21.06 23.68
N ILE A 1021 -20.74 20.84 23.84
CA ILE A 1021 -19.81 21.84 24.36
C ILE A 1021 -19.47 22.84 23.24
N ASN A 1022 -20.15 23.98 23.21
CA ASN A 1022 -20.06 24.99 22.14
C ASN A 1022 -18.78 25.84 22.14
N SER A 1023 -17.77 25.55 22.98
CA SER A 1023 -16.59 26.41 23.19
C SER A 1023 -15.32 25.62 23.46
N ASN A 1024 -14.18 26.12 22.94
CA ASN A 1024 -12.83 25.56 23.16
C ASN A 1024 -12.32 25.65 24.62
N ARG A 1025 -13.10 26.23 25.52
CA ARG A 1025 -12.90 26.22 26.97
C ARG A 1025 -14.22 25.86 27.64
N HIS A 1026 -14.19 24.95 28.61
CA HIS A 1026 -15.38 24.49 29.31
C HIS A 1026 -15.07 24.26 30.80
N ASN A 1027 -15.94 24.75 31.68
CA ASN A 1027 -15.86 24.52 33.11
C ASN A 1027 -16.69 23.28 33.43
N LEU A 1028 -16.03 22.12 33.51
CA LEU A 1028 -16.65 20.82 33.62
C LEU A 1028 -17.29 20.63 35.01
N PRO A 1029 -18.63 20.43 35.08
CA PRO A 1029 -19.30 20.08 36.32
C PRO A 1029 -19.26 18.56 36.52
N ILE A 1030 -18.80 18.07 37.67
CA ILE A 1030 -18.88 16.65 38.01
C ILE A 1030 -20.17 16.39 38.78
N PRO A 1031 -21.12 15.58 38.26
CA PRO A 1031 -22.34 15.26 38.99
C PRO A 1031 -22.02 14.40 40.22
N ARG A 1032 -22.33 14.90 41.42
CA ARG A 1032 -21.97 14.27 42.71
C ARG A 1032 -22.44 12.81 42.89
N ARG A 1033 -23.46 12.38 42.14
CA ARG A 1033 -23.92 10.98 42.10
C ARG A 1033 -22.83 9.97 41.64
N HIS A 1034 -21.79 10.46 40.96
CA HIS A 1034 -20.63 9.69 40.49
C HIS A 1034 -19.40 9.85 41.42
N LEU A 1035 -19.60 10.36 42.65
CA LEU A 1035 -18.53 10.70 43.59
C LEU A 1035 -18.75 10.08 44.99
N ASP A 1036 -18.22 8.88 45.19
CA ASP A 1036 -18.07 8.25 46.52
C ASP A 1036 -17.05 8.98 47.42
N LEU A 1037 -16.94 8.58 48.69
CA LEU A 1037 -15.97 9.12 49.65
C LEU A 1037 -14.52 8.74 49.32
N GLY A 1038 -13.59 9.67 49.53
CA GLY A 1038 -12.14 9.48 49.33
C GLY A 1038 -11.64 10.01 47.98
N GLN A 1039 -10.56 9.43 47.47
CA GLN A 1039 -9.93 9.91 46.23
C GLN A 1039 -10.53 9.27 44.98
N HIS A 1040 -10.80 10.11 43.98
CA HIS A 1040 -11.09 9.74 42.60
C HIS A 1040 -10.03 10.30 41.67
N VAL A 1041 -9.75 9.56 40.59
CA VAL A 1041 -8.96 9.99 39.45
C VAL A 1041 -9.92 10.24 38.29
N VAL A 1042 -9.99 11.49 37.84
CA VAL A 1042 -10.78 11.90 36.67
C VAL A 1042 -9.82 12.03 35.49
N SER A 1043 -10.12 11.33 34.40
CA SER A 1043 -9.30 11.32 33.18
C SER A 1043 -10.18 11.43 31.95
N ILE A 1044 -9.63 11.96 30.85
CA ILE A 1044 -10.36 12.08 29.60
C ILE A 1044 -10.28 10.74 28.86
N ARG A 1045 -11.44 10.20 28.49
CA ARG A 1045 -11.57 8.90 27.81
C ARG A 1045 -11.73 9.08 26.30
N LYS A 1046 -12.55 10.04 25.89
CA LYS A 1046 -12.88 10.30 24.49
C LYS A 1046 -13.25 11.76 24.28
N VAL A 1047 -12.80 12.36 23.18
CA VAL A 1047 -13.31 13.64 22.68
C VAL A 1047 -13.71 13.48 21.21
N GLN A 1048 -14.85 14.08 20.84
CA GLN A 1048 -15.34 14.17 19.47
C GLN A 1048 -15.67 15.63 19.12
N ASP A 1049 -15.45 16.04 17.88
CA ASP A 1049 -15.71 17.40 17.41
C ASP A 1049 -16.84 17.47 16.35
N ALA A 1050 -17.21 18.68 15.94
CA ALA A 1050 -18.31 18.93 15.02
C ALA A 1050 -18.13 18.35 13.61
N ARG A 1051 -16.90 17.96 13.24
CA ARG A 1051 -16.59 17.28 11.96
C ARG A 1051 -16.73 15.75 12.08
N GLY A 1052 -17.18 15.27 13.23
CA GLY A 1052 -17.32 13.84 13.54
C GLY A 1052 -16.03 13.16 13.97
N CYS A 1053 -14.88 13.84 13.88
CA CYS A 1053 -13.58 13.27 14.22
C CYS A 1053 -13.52 12.96 15.72
N GLN A 1054 -13.05 11.76 16.07
CA GLN A 1054 -12.99 11.28 17.45
C GLN A 1054 -11.57 10.86 17.83
N ARG A 1055 -11.18 11.17 19.07
CA ARG A 1055 -9.95 10.67 19.70
C ARG A 1055 -10.32 9.94 20.98
N THR A 1056 -9.92 8.68 21.08
CA THR A 1056 -10.04 7.86 22.29
C THR A 1056 -8.66 7.76 22.96
N THR A 1057 -8.61 7.85 24.28
CA THR A 1057 -7.38 7.79 25.09
C THR A 1057 -7.47 6.67 26.11
N GLU A 1058 -6.79 5.55 25.84
CA GLU A 1058 -6.75 4.39 26.76
C GLU A 1058 -5.89 4.66 28.00
N PHE A 1059 -4.82 5.46 27.85
CA PHE A 1059 -3.89 5.82 28.92
C PHE A 1059 -3.58 7.32 28.86
N ASP A 1060 -4.49 8.15 29.38
CA ASP A 1060 -4.25 9.59 29.56
C ASP A 1060 -3.44 9.84 30.86
N THR A 1061 -2.21 10.34 30.70
CA THR A 1061 -1.37 10.76 31.84
C THR A 1061 -1.87 12.06 32.49
N SER A 1062 -2.64 12.87 31.78
CA SER A 1062 -3.19 14.14 32.27
C SER A 1062 -4.50 13.92 33.03
N SER A 1063 -4.42 13.25 34.18
CA SER A 1063 -5.56 13.11 35.09
C SER A 1063 -5.62 14.22 36.16
N VAL A 1064 -6.82 14.47 36.68
CA VAL A 1064 -7.09 15.38 37.80
C VAL A 1064 -7.60 14.55 38.98
N ARG A 1065 -7.23 14.93 40.21
CA ARG A 1065 -7.65 14.22 41.42
C ARG A 1065 -8.80 14.97 42.08
N VAL A 1066 -9.84 14.24 42.44
CA VAL A 1066 -11.00 14.75 43.18
C VAL A 1066 -11.01 14.08 44.54
N ALA A 1067 -10.78 14.86 45.59
CA ALA A 1067 -10.85 14.42 46.97
C ALA A 1067 -12.24 14.74 47.52
N VAL A 1068 -13.04 13.70 47.75
CA VAL A 1068 -14.38 13.81 48.30
C VAL A 1068 -14.30 13.54 49.80
N SER A 1069 -14.29 14.60 50.59
CA SER A 1069 -14.36 14.49 52.05
C SER A 1069 -15.80 14.23 52.48
N ASP A 1070 -15.95 13.37 53.49
CA ASP A 1070 -17.21 13.31 54.24
C ASP A 1070 -17.35 14.54 55.14
N VAL A 1071 -18.57 14.86 55.54
CA VAL A 1071 -18.78 15.91 56.55
C VAL A 1071 -18.32 15.35 57.91
N PRO A 1072 -17.44 16.04 58.67
CA PRO A 1072 -16.89 15.45 59.88
C PRO A 1072 -17.98 15.22 60.93
N THR A 1073 -18.15 13.97 61.38
CA THR A 1073 -19.21 13.61 62.32
C THR A 1073 -18.66 13.43 63.72
N ILE A 1074 -19.37 13.99 64.71
CA ILE A 1074 -19.13 13.73 66.12
C ILE A 1074 -20.19 12.76 66.64
N ILE A 1075 -19.75 11.59 67.08
CA ILE A 1075 -20.60 10.46 67.49
C ILE A 1075 -20.13 10.03 68.89
N PRO A 1076 -21.03 9.87 69.89
CA PRO A 1076 -20.61 9.26 71.16
C PRO A 1076 -20.20 7.81 70.90
N LEU A 1077 -18.97 7.43 71.28
CA LEU A 1077 -18.45 6.07 71.08
C LEU A 1077 -19.29 5.03 71.82
N GLU A 1078 -19.86 5.44 72.95
CA GLU A 1078 -20.77 4.63 73.75
C GLU A 1078 -22.17 5.22 73.60
N SER A 1079 -23.11 4.45 73.03
CA SER A 1079 -24.48 4.90 72.74
C SER A 1079 -25.29 5.17 74.02
N LYS A 1080 -25.02 4.41 75.09
CA LYS A 1080 -25.63 4.52 76.42
C LYS A 1080 -25.76 5.97 76.88
N THR A 1081 -26.93 6.36 77.36
CA THR A 1081 -27.14 7.62 78.08
C THR A 1081 -26.51 7.59 79.47
N ASP A 1082 -25.98 6.45 79.91
CA ASP A 1082 -25.79 6.05 81.30
C ASP A 1082 -24.45 5.29 81.43
N TYR A 1083 -23.46 5.88 82.11
CA TYR A 1083 -22.05 5.44 82.15
C TYR A 1083 -21.58 5.05 83.57
N CYS A 1084 -21.06 3.86 83.80
CA CYS A 1084 -20.57 3.46 85.12
C CYS A 1084 -19.44 4.38 85.67
N VAL A 1085 -19.30 4.56 86.99
CA VAL A 1085 -18.21 5.38 87.57
C VAL A 1085 -16.84 4.81 87.18
N GLY A 1086 -15.91 5.68 86.77
CA GLY A 1086 -14.59 5.29 86.24
C GLY A 1086 -14.56 5.02 84.74
N GLU A 1087 -15.71 4.94 84.07
CA GLU A 1087 -15.79 4.98 82.61
C GLU A 1087 -15.41 6.36 82.06
N ARG A 1088 -15.43 6.51 80.74
CA ARG A 1088 -14.90 7.70 80.07
C ARG A 1088 -15.83 8.12 78.96
N LEU A 1089 -16.40 9.32 79.06
CA LEU A 1089 -17.17 9.91 77.97
C LEU A 1089 -16.23 10.14 76.79
N SER A 1090 -16.36 9.24 75.81
CA SER A 1090 -15.51 9.15 74.65
C SER A 1090 -16.38 9.44 73.43
N PHE A 1091 -15.92 10.35 72.58
CA PHE A 1091 -16.59 10.75 71.34
C PHE A 1091 -15.64 10.49 70.18
N SER A 1092 -16.15 9.77 69.18
CA SER A 1092 -15.49 9.58 67.90
C SER A 1092 -15.72 10.83 67.07
N LEU A 1093 -14.63 11.45 66.65
CA LEU A 1093 -14.56 12.49 65.65
C LEU A 1093 -14.15 11.78 64.36
N SER A 1094 -15.12 11.52 63.49
CA SER A 1094 -14.86 11.03 62.14
C SER A 1094 -14.51 12.21 61.23
N GLY A 1095 -13.53 12.01 60.34
CA GLY A 1095 -12.84 13.08 59.60
C GLY A 1095 -11.34 13.07 59.88
N HIS A 1096 -10.68 14.21 59.70
CA HIS A 1096 -9.22 14.31 59.79
C HIS A 1096 -8.74 15.27 60.88
N ALA A 1097 -7.92 14.78 61.80
CA ALA A 1097 -7.30 15.60 62.83
C ALA A 1097 -6.34 16.67 62.24
N PRO A 1098 -6.19 17.85 62.88
CA PRO A 1098 -6.80 18.28 64.14
C PRO A 1098 -8.27 18.66 63.98
N PHE A 1099 -9.10 18.27 64.95
CA PHE A 1099 -10.51 18.64 65.04
C PHE A 1099 -10.71 19.76 66.05
N ASP A 1100 -11.75 20.56 65.85
CA ASP A 1100 -12.29 21.49 66.84
C ASP A 1100 -13.66 21.03 67.32
N VAL A 1101 -13.80 20.78 68.62
CA VAL A 1101 -15.03 20.32 69.28
C VAL A 1101 -15.59 21.42 70.17
N PHE A 1102 -16.90 21.65 70.09
CA PHE A 1102 -17.63 22.66 70.86
C PHE A 1102 -18.65 21.95 71.78
N TYR A 1103 -18.63 22.24 73.08
CA TYR A 1103 -19.40 21.48 74.08
C TYR A 1103 -19.76 22.28 75.35
N THR A 1104 -20.62 21.71 76.20
CA THR A 1104 -21.05 22.22 77.52
C THR A 1104 -21.03 21.12 78.60
N PHE A 1105 -20.78 21.49 79.85
CA PHE A 1105 -20.91 20.59 81.02
C PHE A 1105 -21.50 21.39 82.19
N ASP A 1106 -22.56 20.86 82.82
CA ASP A 1106 -23.39 21.55 83.83
C ASP A 1106 -23.67 23.04 83.49
N GLY A 1107 -23.94 23.31 82.19
CA GLY A 1107 -24.29 24.64 81.65
C GLY A 1107 -23.14 25.50 81.10
N ALA A 1108 -21.87 25.16 81.33
CA ALA A 1108 -20.74 26.02 80.93
C ALA A 1108 -20.13 25.65 79.55
N SER A 1109 -20.17 26.58 78.58
CA SER A 1109 -19.66 26.40 77.21
C SER A 1109 -18.14 26.41 77.09
N ARG A 1110 -17.59 25.50 76.28
CA ARG A 1110 -16.14 25.33 76.02
C ARG A 1110 -15.85 24.96 74.55
N LYS A 1111 -14.61 25.23 74.12
CA LYS A 1111 -14.02 24.72 72.88
C LYS A 1111 -12.76 23.91 73.21
N ALA A 1112 -12.64 22.72 72.65
CA ALA A 1112 -11.44 21.90 72.77
C ALA A 1112 -10.94 21.45 71.38
N THR A 1113 -9.68 21.72 71.08
CA THR A 1113 -9.02 21.22 69.86
C THR A 1113 -8.46 19.83 70.12
N SER A 1114 -9.00 18.82 69.44
CA SER A 1114 -8.53 17.43 69.53
C SER A 1114 -7.56 17.12 68.40
N ARG A 1115 -6.30 16.80 68.74
CA ARG A 1115 -5.30 16.32 67.77
C ARG A 1115 -5.48 14.85 67.38
N THR A 1116 -6.55 14.23 67.86
CA THR A 1116 -6.90 12.81 67.65
C THR A 1116 -8.38 12.69 67.29
N THR A 1117 -8.72 11.64 66.53
CA THR A 1117 -10.12 11.23 66.27
C THR A 1117 -10.89 10.91 67.56
N ASN A 1118 -10.20 10.51 68.63
CA ASN A 1118 -10.85 10.31 69.93
C ASN A 1118 -10.82 11.61 70.76
N PHE A 1119 -12.01 12.16 71.06
CA PHE A 1119 -12.22 13.15 72.11
C PHE A 1119 -12.69 12.44 73.38
N ARG A 1120 -11.76 12.17 74.30
CA ARG A 1120 -12.00 11.41 75.54
C ARG A 1120 -11.91 12.30 76.78
N ARG A 1121 -12.79 12.04 77.75
CA ARG A 1121 -12.87 12.70 79.06
C ARG A 1121 -13.31 11.69 80.14
N ILE A 1122 -12.54 11.52 81.23
CA ILE A 1122 -12.89 10.54 82.28
C ILE A 1122 -14.06 10.99 83.17
N ALA A 1123 -15.01 10.09 83.42
CA ALA A 1123 -16.16 10.27 84.31
C ALA A 1123 -15.74 10.06 85.77
N GLU A 1124 -15.13 11.10 86.36
CA GLU A 1124 -14.69 11.10 87.76
C GLU A 1124 -15.87 11.01 88.76
N ARG A 1125 -17.05 11.51 88.37
CA ARG A 1125 -18.26 11.66 89.22
C ARG A 1125 -19.52 11.68 88.35
N PRO A 1126 -20.71 11.29 88.87
CA PRO A 1126 -21.98 11.48 88.19
C PRO A 1126 -22.30 12.97 87.95
N GLY A 1127 -22.92 13.28 86.81
CA GLY A 1127 -23.25 14.64 86.31
C GLY A 1127 -23.76 14.62 84.87
N VAL A 1128 -24.02 15.78 84.24
CA VAL A 1128 -24.63 15.88 82.90
C VAL A 1128 -23.77 16.66 81.89
N PHE A 1129 -23.58 16.09 80.70
CA PHE A 1129 -22.65 16.57 79.66
C PHE A 1129 -23.33 16.72 78.30
N THR A 1130 -23.04 17.79 77.52
CA THR A 1130 -23.66 18.06 76.20
C THR A 1130 -22.67 18.58 75.13
N ILE A 1131 -22.91 18.32 73.83
CA ILE A 1131 -22.08 18.77 72.67
C ILE A 1131 -22.86 19.67 71.71
N THR A 1132 -22.21 20.66 71.06
CA THR A 1132 -22.84 21.64 70.15
C THR A 1132 -22.28 21.68 68.70
N GLY A 1133 -21.13 21.07 68.39
CA GLY A 1133 -20.64 20.99 67.00
C GLY A 1133 -19.20 20.50 66.83
N VAL A 1134 -18.81 20.25 65.57
CA VAL A 1134 -17.44 19.81 65.20
C VAL A 1134 -17.01 20.33 63.81
N SER A 1135 -15.71 20.54 63.64
CA SER A 1135 -15.03 20.72 62.34
C SER A 1135 -13.68 20.00 62.36
N ASP A 1136 -13.14 19.67 61.18
CA ASP A 1136 -11.87 18.93 61.02
C ASP A 1136 -10.78 19.77 60.31
N GLY A 1137 -9.57 19.20 60.22
CA GLY A 1137 -8.39 19.91 59.72
C GLY A 1137 -8.10 19.73 58.23
N ALA A 1138 -8.56 18.64 57.60
CA ALA A 1138 -8.23 18.34 56.19
C ALA A 1138 -9.39 18.54 55.20
N SER A 1139 -10.64 18.59 55.67
CA SER A 1139 -11.79 18.88 54.80
C SER A 1139 -11.94 20.38 54.52
N GLY A 1140 -11.05 21.22 55.08
CA GLY A 1140 -10.75 22.60 54.69
C GLY A 1140 -11.80 23.65 55.03
N LYS A 1141 -13.08 23.33 54.85
CA LYS A 1141 -14.24 24.21 55.11
C LYS A 1141 -15.50 23.47 55.62
N CYS A 1142 -15.65 22.16 55.40
CA CYS A 1142 -16.86 21.43 55.80
C CYS A 1142 -17.05 21.45 57.34
N LYS A 1143 -18.23 21.84 57.85
CA LYS A 1143 -18.52 21.99 59.30
C LYS A 1143 -19.83 21.32 59.68
N ALA A 1144 -19.85 20.56 60.78
CA ALA A 1144 -21.04 19.89 61.28
C ALA A 1144 -21.62 20.52 62.56
N HIS A 1145 -22.92 20.74 62.56
CA HIS A 1145 -23.70 21.17 63.72
C HIS A 1145 -24.45 19.95 64.32
N LYS A 1146 -24.39 19.75 65.65
CA LYS A 1146 -24.97 18.59 66.36
C LYS A 1146 -25.39 18.98 67.79
N ASN A 1147 -26.23 18.16 68.44
CA ASN A 1147 -26.69 18.31 69.83
C ASN A 1147 -26.83 16.91 70.49
N ILE A 1148 -26.11 16.62 71.59
CA ILE A 1148 -25.92 15.25 72.16
C ILE A 1148 -25.72 15.35 73.69
N THR A 1149 -26.36 14.53 74.56
CA THR A 1149 -26.34 14.64 76.05
C THR A 1149 -26.25 13.30 76.85
N LYS A 1150 -25.60 13.20 78.05
CA LYS A 1150 -25.26 11.94 78.83
C LYS A 1150 -25.25 12.00 80.41
N THR A 1151 -25.25 10.84 81.13
CA THR A 1151 -25.45 10.53 82.62
C THR A 1151 -24.68 9.24 83.15
N ILE A 1152 -24.66 8.78 84.46
CA ILE A 1152 -23.63 7.81 85.10
C ILE A 1152 -24.05 6.74 86.26
N HIS A 1153 -23.53 5.44 86.41
CA HIS A 1153 -23.98 4.20 87.25
C HIS A 1153 -22.94 3.06 87.83
N GLU A 1154 -23.30 1.75 88.18
CA GLU A 1154 -22.48 0.62 88.92
C GLU A 1154 -22.79 -0.98 88.69
N MET A 1155 -22.10 -2.02 89.34
CA MET A 1155 -21.56 -3.41 88.84
C MET A 1155 -21.80 -4.87 89.53
N PRO A 1156 -21.41 -6.11 88.96
CA PRO A 1156 -21.75 -7.57 89.37
C PRO A 1156 -20.70 -8.82 89.38
N SER A 1157 -21.05 -10.17 89.51
CA SER A 1157 -20.10 -11.41 89.63
C SER A 1157 -20.59 -12.93 89.34
N VAL A 1158 -19.73 -14.00 89.08
CA VAL A 1158 -20.02 -15.34 88.37
C VAL A 1158 -19.19 -16.69 88.65
N ARG A 1159 -19.65 -17.95 88.28
CA ARG A 1159 -18.97 -19.32 88.35
C ARG A 1159 -19.35 -20.44 87.27
N ILE A 1160 -18.68 -21.63 87.24
CA ILE A 1160 -18.89 -22.79 86.27
C ILE A 1160 -18.50 -24.21 86.81
N SER A 1161 -19.20 -25.28 86.37
CA SER A 1161 -18.81 -26.71 86.46
C SER A 1161 -18.42 -27.25 87.85
N ARG A 1162 -18.73 -26.53 88.93
CA ARG A 1162 -18.08 -26.68 90.25
C ARG A 1162 -16.54 -26.57 90.20
N GLY A 1163 -15.95 -26.13 89.07
CA GLY A 1163 -14.53 -25.82 88.86
C GLY A 1163 -13.60 -26.85 88.16
N GLN A 1164 -14.05 -27.70 87.20
CA GLN A 1164 -13.25 -28.85 86.63
C GLN A 1164 -13.33 -29.00 85.05
N THR A 1165 -12.71 -30.00 84.35
CA THR A 1165 -12.23 -29.93 82.89
C THR A 1165 -12.31 -31.22 81.95
N SER A 1166 -12.30 -31.14 80.56
CA SER A 1166 -12.57 -32.25 79.53
C SER A 1166 -11.75 -32.27 78.15
N VAL A 1167 -12.05 -33.14 77.12
CA VAL A 1167 -11.44 -33.32 75.71
C VAL A 1167 -12.30 -34.15 74.65
N ILE A 1168 -12.53 -33.73 73.36
CA ILE A 1168 -13.28 -34.40 72.20
C ILE A 1168 -12.93 -33.78 70.77
N ASP A 1169 -13.14 -34.47 69.61
CA ASP A 1169 -12.88 -34.07 68.16
C ASP A 1169 -13.88 -34.68 67.08
N ILE A 1170 -14.01 -34.17 65.81
CA ILE A 1170 -15.00 -34.60 64.72
C ILE A 1170 -14.55 -34.48 63.20
N HIS A 1171 -15.39 -34.93 62.23
CA HIS A 1171 -15.39 -34.58 60.76
C HIS A 1171 -16.33 -33.36 60.48
N GLU A 1172 -16.75 -33.08 59.24
CA GLU A 1172 -17.72 -32.02 58.85
C GLU A 1172 -19.19 -32.28 59.36
N GLY A 1173 -19.39 -32.46 60.71
CA GLY A 1173 -20.68 -32.42 61.48
C GLY A 1173 -20.85 -33.38 62.73
N GLY A 1174 -20.97 -32.88 64.00
CA GLY A 1174 -20.99 -33.68 65.30
C GLY A 1174 -21.73 -33.12 66.59
N GLU A 1175 -21.39 -33.48 67.87
CA GLU A 1175 -22.12 -33.11 69.16
C GLU A 1175 -21.39 -33.36 70.56
N ALA A 1176 -21.73 -32.67 71.69
CA ALA A 1176 -21.18 -32.72 73.11
C ALA A 1176 -21.86 -31.76 74.17
N GLU A 1177 -21.54 -31.70 75.50
CA GLU A 1177 -22.34 -30.96 76.58
C GLU A 1177 -21.60 -30.21 77.78
N LEU A 1178 -22.21 -29.20 78.49
CA LEU A 1178 -21.62 -28.22 79.49
C LEU A 1178 -22.58 -27.57 80.61
N ASN A 1179 -22.09 -26.87 81.70
CA ASN A 1179 -22.89 -26.33 82.89
C ASN A 1179 -22.35 -25.06 83.68
N PHE A 1180 -23.19 -24.18 84.33
CA PHE A 1180 -22.90 -22.73 84.72
C PHE A 1180 -23.63 -22.07 85.98
N GLU A 1181 -23.17 -20.92 86.59
CA GLU A 1181 -23.60 -20.27 87.92
C GLU A 1181 -23.42 -18.67 88.10
N PHE A 1182 -24.29 -17.83 88.78
CA PHE A 1182 -24.27 -16.27 88.72
C PHE A 1182 -24.72 -15.34 89.95
N TRP A 1183 -24.46 -13.99 89.97
CA TRP A 1183 -24.95 -12.87 90.89
C TRP A 1183 -24.97 -11.40 90.30
N GLY A 1184 -25.86 -10.48 90.77
CA GLY A 1184 -25.87 -9.01 90.46
C GLY A 1184 -27.26 -8.32 90.51
N THR A 1185 -27.52 -7.25 89.73
CA THR A 1185 -28.88 -6.76 89.38
C THR A 1185 -29.45 -7.55 88.19
N PRO A 1186 -30.39 -8.49 88.38
CA PRO A 1186 -30.78 -9.44 87.32
C PRO A 1186 -31.43 -8.76 86.10
N PRO A 1187 -31.35 -9.36 84.89
CA PRO A 1187 -30.82 -10.71 84.59
C PRO A 1187 -29.29 -10.81 84.57
N PHE A 1188 -28.77 -12.04 84.54
CA PHE A 1188 -27.33 -12.32 84.48
C PHE A 1188 -26.92 -12.87 83.12
N GLU A 1189 -25.99 -12.18 82.49
CA GLU A 1189 -25.40 -12.49 81.20
C GLU A 1189 -23.97 -12.98 81.41
N PHE A 1190 -23.60 -14.16 80.94
CA PHE A 1190 -22.27 -14.75 81.20
C PHE A 1190 -21.68 -15.43 79.96
N THR A 1191 -20.35 -15.53 79.90
CA THR A 1191 -19.64 -15.98 78.69
C THR A 1191 -18.66 -17.10 79.00
N TYR A 1192 -18.62 -18.15 78.17
CA TYR A 1192 -17.61 -19.20 78.17
C TYR A 1192 -16.93 -19.39 76.80
N ILE A 1193 -15.62 -19.64 76.81
CA ILE A 1193 -14.75 -19.53 75.64
C ILE A 1193 -14.19 -20.87 75.20
N ARG A 1194 -14.27 -21.12 73.92
CA ARG A 1194 -13.85 -22.31 73.21
C ARG A 1194 -12.41 -22.08 72.66
N SER A 1195 -11.39 -22.94 72.88
CA SER A 1195 -9.98 -22.82 72.43
C SER A 1195 -9.36 -24.00 71.62
N SER A 1196 -8.05 -24.18 71.41
CA SER A 1196 -7.52 -25.12 70.37
C SER A 1196 -6.78 -26.36 70.87
N ASN A 1197 -6.73 -27.40 70.02
CA ASN A 1197 -6.24 -28.76 70.35
C ASN A 1197 -4.72 -28.84 70.29
N THR A 1198 -4.05 -28.04 71.12
CA THR A 1198 -2.60 -27.86 71.00
C THR A 1198 -1.81 -29.07 71.47
N ARG A 1199 -0.99 -29.62 70.58
CA ARG A 1199 0.13 -30.51 70.97
C ARG A 1199 1.08 -29.76 71.91
N LYS A 1200 1.65 -30.49 72.89
CA LYS A 1200 2.45 -29.94 74.00
C LYS A 1200 3.49 -28.90 73.54
N GLY A 1201 3.45 -27.71 74.15
CA GLY A 1201 4.45 -26.66 73.97
C GLY A 1201 3.93 -25.35 73.38
N LYS A 1202 2.74 -25.33 72.77
CA LYS A 1202 2.04 -24.10 72.35
C LYS A 1202 0.93 -23.71 73.34
N LYS A 1203 0.54 -22.43 73.35
CA LYS A 1203 -0.63 -21.95 74.08
C LYS A 1203 -1.91 -22.33 73.32
N PRO A 1204 -2.98 -22.81 73.97
CA PRO A 1204 -4.27 -23.01 73.32
C PRO A 1204 -4.85 -21.67 72.86
N GLU A 1205 -5.40 -21.65 71.65
CA GLU A 1205 -5.92 -20.46 70.96
C GLU A 1205 -7.44 -20.49 70.93
N ILE A 1206 -8.10 -19.37 71.22
CA ILE A 1206 -9.58 -19.30 71.33
C ILE A 1206 -10.22 -19.45 69.93
N LEU A 1207 -11.01 -20.51 69.74
CA LEU A 1207 -11.68 -20.94 68.50
C LEU A 1207 -13.21 -20.69 68.47
N ASP A 1208 -13.85 -20.28 69.57
CA ASP A 1208 -15.27 -19.81 69.64
C ASP A 1208 -15.53 -19.20 71.03
N ILE A 1209 -16.65 -18.51 71.21
CA ILE A 1209 -17.03 -17.85 72.46
C ILE A 1209 -18.54 -17.91 72.57
N LYS A 1210 -19.05 -18.78 73.45
CA LYS A 1210 -20.48 -18.97 73.69
C LYS A 1210 -20.94 -18.13 74.87
N HIS A 1211 -21.93 -17.30 74.62
CA HIS A 1211 -22.58 -16.46 75.61
C HIS A 1211 -23.94 -17.04 75.97
N ASP A 1212 -24.35 -16.94 77.23
CA ASP A 1212 -25.67 -17.37 77.65
C ASP A 1212 -26.20 -16.53 78.83
N ILE A 1213 -27.51 -16.58 79.05
CA ILE A 1213 -28.24 -15.72 79.99
C ILE A 1213 -29.02 -16.58 80.97
N SER A 1214 -28.97 -16.25 82.26
CA SER A 1214 -29.90 -16.77 83.26
C SER A 1214 -30.64 -15.64 83.97
N TYR A 1215 -31.95 -15.76 83.99
CA TYR A 1215 -32.85 -14.97 84.84
C TYR A 1215 -32.88 -15.52 86.27
N GLU A 1216 -32.41 -16.76 86.44
CA GLU A 1216 -32.12 -17.41 87.71
C GLU A 1216 -30.59 -17.43 87.95
N HIS A 1217 -30.09 -18.31 88.82
CA HIS A 1217 -28.68 -18.31 89.24
C HIS A 1217 -27.86 -19.55 88.75
N MET A 1218 -28.36 -20.37 87.79
CA MET A 1218 -27.73 -21.63 87.30
C MET A 1218 -28.10 -22.02 85.82
N LYS A 1219 -27.33 -22.86 85.06
CA LYS A 1219 -27.64 -23.32 83.66
C LYS A 1219 -26.85 -24.53 83.03
N THR A 1220 -27.24 -25.08 81.84
CA THR A 1220 -26.70 -26.28 81.11
C THR A 1220 -26.85 -26.23 79.54
N ILE A 1221 -25.91 -26.74 78.69
CA ILE A 1221 -25.83 -26.52 77.19
C ILE A 1221 -25.19 -27.70 76.36
N LYS A 1222 -25.34 -27.76 75.01
CA LYS A 1222 -24.73 -28.72 74.02
C LYS A 1222 -23.88 -28.10 72.85
N THR A 1223 -23.13 -28.86 72.02
CA THR A 1223 -22.16 -28.33 71.01
C THR A 1223 -21.49 -29.31 70.01
N SER A 1224 -21.29 -28.93 68.74
CA SER A 1224 -20.69 -29.77 67.69
C SER A 1224 -19.17 -29.64 67.48
N ASP A 1225 -18.68 -28.42 67.24
CA ASP A 1225 -17.48 -28.18 66.43
C ASP A 1225 -16.29 -27.54 67.19
N GLU A 1226 -15.61 -26.58 66.56
CA GLU A 1226 -14.19 -26.31 66.71
C GLU A 1226 -13.69 -25.70 68.06
N GLY A 1227 -13.55 -26.40 69.19
CA GLY A 1227 -12.63 -25.93 70.28
C GLY A 1227 -12.99 -26.02 71.79
N THR A 1228 -12.10 -25.56 72.69
CA THR A 1228 -11.99 -25.81 74.14
C THR A 1228 -12.72 -24.82 75.15
N TYR A 1229 -13.93 -25.11 75.73
CA TYR A 1229 -14.95 -24.27 76.49
C TYR A 1229 -14.91 -23.75 78.02
N GLU A 1230 -14.31 -22.61 78.44
CA GLU A 1230 -14.24 -22.09 79.86
C GLU A 1230 -14.92 -20.73 80.19
N VAL A 1231 -15.54 -20.49 81.37
CA VAL A 1231 -16.20 -19.19 81.70
C VAL A 1231 -15.20 -18.04 81.95
N VAL A 1232 -15.51 -16.82 81.47
CA VAL A 1232 -14.60 -15.63 81.47
C VAL A 1232 -15.18 -14.28 81.93
N ALA A 1233 -16.52 -14.07 81.90
CA ALA A 1233 -17.14 -12.76 82.15
C ALA A 1233 -18.58 -12.84 82.67
N ILE A 1234 -19.07 -11.76 83.29
CA ILE A 1234 -20.48 -11.53 83.63
C ILE A 1234 -20.91 -10.07 83.47
N LYS A 1235 -22.17 -9.87 83.11
CA LYS A 1235 -22.87 -8.59 83.09
C LYS A 1235 -24.21 -8.70 83.84
N ASP A 1236 -24.64 -7.57 84.40
CA ASP A 1236 -25.97 -7.38 84.98
C ASP A 1236 -26.78 -6.35 84.17
N LYS A 1237 -27.91 -5.88 84.72
CA LYS A 1237 -28.78 -4.92 84.05
C LYS A 1237 -28.09 -3.62 83.59
N TYR A 1238 -27.05 -3.13 84.29
CA TYR A 1238 -26.46 -1.81 84.02
C TYR A 1238 -24.95 -1.83 83.75
N CYS A 1239 -24.16 -2.64 84.46
CA CYS A 1239 -22.71 -2.68 84.28
C CYS A 1239 -22.17 -4.13 84.31
N SER A 1240 -20.86 -4.31 84.08
CA SER A 1240 -20.29 -5.63 83.80
C SER A 1240 -18.84 -5.80 84.25
N PHE A 1241 -18.47 -7.03 84.58
CA PHE A 1241 -17.15 -7.38 85.09
C PHE A 1241 -16.56 -8.63 84.41
N SER A 1242 -15.24 -8.66 84.23
CA SER A 1242 -14.52 -9.82 83.70
C SER A 1242 -13.19 -10.03 84.43
N SER A 1243 -12.87 -11.28 84.77
CA SER A 1243 -11.62 -11.62 85.47
C SER A 1243 -10.45 -11.88 84.52
N GLN A 1244 -10.73 -12.05 83.22
CA GLN A 1244 -9.69 -11.81 82.23
C GLN A 1244 -9.36 -10.31 82.28
N ALA A 1245 -8.23 -9.98 82.91
CA ALA A 1245 -7.60 -8.66 82.73
C ALA A 1245 -7.56 -8.39 81.23
N GLN A 1246 -8.18 -7.30 80.78
CA GLN A 1246 -8.48 -7.13 79.36
C GLN A 1246 -7.20 -7.22 78.54
N ILE A 1247 -7.06 -8.38 77.88
CA ILE A 1247 -6.41 -8.48 76.61
C ILE A 1247 -7.34 -7.77 75.63
N GLU A 1248 -7.39 -6.44 75.73
CA GLU A 1248 -7.33 -5.62 74.53
C GLU A 1248 -6.12 -6.15 73.77
N LYS A 1249 -6.38 -7.14 72.91
CA LYS A 1249 -5.57 -7.33 71.74
C LYS A 1249 -5.50 -5.92 71.14
N SER A 1250 -4.29 -5.36 71.07
CA SER A 1250 -3.89 -4.70 69.83
C SER A 1250 -4.36 -5.65 68.75
N GLU A 1251 -5.46 -5.31 68.07
CA GLU A 1251 -6.35 -6.29 67.46
C GLU A 1251 -5.66 -6.80 66.21
N LYS A 1252 -4.81 -7.82 66.42
CA LYS A 1252 -3.68 -8.10 65.54
C LYS A 1252 -4.11 -8.96 64.35
N SER A 1253 -4.94 -8.31 63.53
CA SER A 1253 -4.47 -7.74 62.26
C SER A 1253 -3.00 -7.24 62.27
N ALA A 1254 -2.07 -8.14 62.61
CA ALA A 1254 -0.88 -8.28 61.79
C ALA A 1254 -1.40 -8.44 60.34
N PRO A 1255 -0.88 -7.65 59.40
CA PRO A 1255 -1.67 -7.00 58.36
C PRO A 1255 -2.66 -7.93 57.67
N GLY A 1256 -3.96 -7.70 57.93
CA GLY A 1256 -5.01 -8.20 57.05
C GLY A 1256 -4.86 -7.47 55.73
N ALA A 1257 -4.60 -8.24 54.66
CA ALA A 1257 -4.37 -7.75 53.31
C ALA A 1257 -5.70 -7.59 52.55
#